data_AF-A0A1H1AVU2-F1
#
_entry.id   AF-A0A1H1AVU2-F1
#
_cell.length_a   1.000
_cell.length_b   1.000
_cell.length_c   1.000
_cell.angle_alpha   90.00
_cell.angle_beta   90.00
_cell.angle_gamma   90.00
#
_symmetry.space_group_name_H-M   'P 1'
#
loop_
_entity.id
_entity.type
_entity.pdbx_description
1 polymer ?
#
loop_
_entity_poly.entity_id
_entity_poly.type
_entity_poly.pdbx_seq_one_letter_code
_entity_poly.pdbx_strand_id
1 'polypeptide(L)'
;MLLFLKEMFNFATYMKVIVTILASLCIASMHAADFNIKSYGAKNDTTVLSTHALQQAIDACSAAGGGRVVVPAGIYKIGTIQLKSHVHLYLEQGTTLYGSTRLADYIPMKSDYLSLRTQTTTIQLIYADGVQDVSIDGLGTIDGRGRAFKKLSWNDEGITRPHLIRFIQSQDILVRGITLRNSGCWMQHYLACDRLNIDGIKVFNRNNYNNDALDIDGCHEVIVRGMIADSDDDGITLKSTSPRLCENVRISDCVVSSHCNAVKLGTETNGGFRNINISGIVVKPSYNQQKKFFGQWIGSSAISLEIVDGGVLENVNIADFTVEGTESPIFVRLGNRGRGYKTGQHIDHVGSIDGVRINNIQIRNAGSMGCSITGLPGYPVRNVWISNVSIHHKGGVKKDQLTEIADSIANEKAADYPEATMWGNLPAKGFFVRHARNVQFSNIHVSTVDEDVRPDFVEVDTEGWGDQGDGTYRNPVLNADFSDPDVIRVGNKFYMVASDFHFMGMQVLESDDMVNWRYISQIYRRFNEPGWDANLHYAGGSWAPSIRYHSGLFYVYFCTPDEGLYMSTASNPAGPWAPLHLVKRVAKWEDPCPFWDEDGQAYIGRSQHGAGPIIVHRMSADGKTLLDEGKTVYEGPIAEGTKFMKRNGWYYLIIPEGGVGTGWQTVLRARNIYGPYERRIVLEQGSTGVNGPHQGALVDAPDGSWWFYHFQETPVLGRVVHLQPARWESDWPVIGVDYDKNGIGEPVAAWKKPVSSVGISGFQTCDDFNDALGLHWQWNHNPVDTHWNLTDRKGWLTLKAMPADSFKMVRNMLTQKVVGYQSESTTKVSIKGDSYAGLFCSGKLFCGVGLCKDGVFIEFGGRRKLIAKGSYQEVWFKVTNDCEQNRHLFYYSIDGEHYQPAGSAFAMSGGYWKGIRVGLFNYIPTGETSAKSQTSSYAQFDYFNQKFAQ
;
A
#
# COMPACT_ATOMS: atom_id res chain seq x y z
N MET A 1 56.43 -39.81 -14.91
CA MET A 1 56.95 -39.55 -13.55
C MET A 1 58.02 -38.45 -13.50
N LEU A 2 58.93 -38.32 -14.47
CA LEU A 2 59.92 -37.24 -14.50
C LEU A 2 59.39 -35.82 -14.89
N LEU A 3 58.26 -35.71 -15.58
CA LEU A 3 57.67 -34.38 -15.87
C LEU A 3 56.97 -33.76 -14.64
N PHE A 4 56.38 -34.57 -13.76
CA PHE A 4 55.64 -34.09 -12.59
C PHE A 4 56.55 -33.50 -11.49
N LEU A 5 57.79 -33.98 -11.39
CA LEU A 5 58.78 -33.47 -10.42
C LEU A 5 59.40 -32.13 -10.85
N LYS A 6 59.34 -31.76 -12.13
CA LYS A 6 59.92 -30.52 -12.66
C LYS A 6 59.00 -29.32 -12.48
N GLU A 7 57.68 -29.52 -12.48
CA GLU A 7 56.69 -28.45 -12.22
C GLU A 7 56.57 -28.11 -10.73
N MET A 8 56.70 -29.10 -9.83
CA MET A 8 56.66 -28.85 -8.37
C MET A 8 57.84 -28.02 -7.86
N PHE A 9 59.02 -28.10 -8.50
CA PHE A 9 60.20 -27.33 -8.12
C PHE A 9 60.13 -25.84 -8.52
N ASN A 10 59.38 -25.52 -9.58
CA ASN A 10 59.14 -24.12 -9.97
C ASN A 10 58.10 -23.45 -9.06
N PHE A 11 57.06 -24.18 -8.65
CA PHE A 11 55.99 -23.62 -7.79
C PHE A 11 56.51 -23.18 -6.41
N ALA A 12 57.42 -23.95 -5.80
CA ALA A 12 58.02 -23.61 -4.51
C ALA A 12 58.95 -22.37 -4.56
N THR A 13 59.58 -22.13 -5.71
CA THR A 13 60.47 -20.97 -5.94
C THR A 13 59.67 -19.69 -6.16
N TYR A 14 58.57 -19.77 -6.93
CA TYR A 14 57.64 -18.65 -7.11
C TYR A 14 56.92 -18.27 -5.81
N MET A 15 56.56 -19.24 -4.98
CA MET A 15 55.90 -18.98 -3.69
C MET A 15 56.84 -18.33 -2.68
N LYS A 16 58.14 -18.66 -2.69
CA LYS A 16 59.13 -17.98 -1.85
C LYS A 16 59.36 -16.53 -2.27
N VAL A 17 59.45 -16.23 -3.58
CA VAL A 17 59.61 -14.86 -4.07
C VAL A 17 58.37 -14.01 -3.75
N ILE A 18 57.16 -14.56 -3.90
CA ILE A 18 55.91 -13.86 -3.56
C ILE A 18 55.79 -13.62 -2.05
N VAL A 19 56.17 -14.58 -1.21
CA VAL A 19 56.17 -14.42 0.26
C VAL A 19 57.26 -13.45 0.73
N THR A 20 58.43 -13.39 0.07
CA THR A 20 59.47 -12.41 0.38
C THR A 20 59.10 -10.99 -0.08
N ILE A 21 58.42 -10.83 -1.21
CA ILE A 21 57.88 -9.53 -1.68
C ILE A 21 56.73 -9.05 -0.78
N LEU A 22 55.83 -9.94 -0.36
CA LEU A 22 54.76 -9.62 0.59
C LEU A 22 55.31 -9.32 2.00
N ALA A 23 56.37 -10.01 2.45
CA ALA A 23 57.01 -9.73 3.74
C ALA A 23 57.84 -8.43 3.74
N SER A 24 58.36 -7.99 2.59
CA SER A 24 59.07 -6.70 2.46
C SER A 24 58.14 -5.50 2.21
N LEU A 25 56.92 -5.73 1.71
CA LEU A 25 55.85 -4.72 1.67
C LEU A 25 55.18 -4.45 3.04
N CYS A 26 55.36 -5.34 4.03
CA CYS A 26 54.79 -5.21 5.37
C CYS A 26 55.63 -4.41 6.38
N ILE A 27 56.75 -3.78 5.98
CA ILE A 27 57.61 -2.97 6.88
C ILE A 27 57.63 -1.48 6.51
N ALA A 28 56.85 -1.04 5.52
CA ALA A 28 56.54 0.37 5.39
C ALA A 28 55.44 0.73 6.39
N SER A 29 55.83 1.07 7.62
CA SER A 29 54.96 1.80 8.54
C SER A 29 54.58 3.13 7.88
N MET A 30 53.48 3.18 7.14
CA MET A 30 52.85 4.42 6.70
C MET A 30 52.31 5.12 7.95
N HIS A 31 53.16 5.84 8.66
CA HIS A 31 52.70 6.85 9.61
C HIS A 31 52.04 7.96 8.78
N ALA A 32 50.72 8.12 8.92
CA ALA A 32 50.04 9.32 8.45
C ALA A 32 50.75 10.54 9.05
N ALA A 33 51.33 11.39 8.20
CA ALA A 33 52.12 12.53 8.66
C ALA A 33 51.19 13.61 9.25
N ASP A 34 51.59 14.19 10.38
CA ASP A 34 50.88 15.29 11.04
C ASP A 34 51.44 16.65 10.58
N PHE A 35 50.55 17.49 10.07
CA PHE A 35 50.82 18.84 9.59
C PHE A 35 50.23 19.85 10.57
N ASN A 36 50.98 20.20 11.61
CA ASN A 36 50.52 21.16 12.62
C ASN A 36 50.53 22.59 12.09
N ILE A 37 49.40 23.28 12.11
CA ILE A 37 49.26 24.64 11.54
C ILE A 37 50.19 25.69 12.17
N LYS A 38 50.66 25.47 13.41
CA LYS A 38 51.63 26.38 14.07
C LYS A 38 52.99 26.34 13.38
N SER A 39 53.38 25.19 12.83
CA SER A 39 54.62 25.03 12.04
C SER A 39 54.56 25.83 10.73
N TYR A 40 53.36 26.17 10.28
CA TYR A 40 53.09 27.01 9.10
C TYR A 40 52.77 28.47 9.46
N GLY A 41 52.95 28.85 10.74
CA GLY A 41 52.82 30.24 11.20
C GLY A 41 51.44 30.65 11.72
N ALA A 42 50.51 29.71 11.96
CA ALA A 42 49.22 30.03 12.55
C ALA A 42 49.39 30.57 13.97
N LYS A 43 48.65 31.64 14.31
CA LYS A 43 48.71 32.28 15.63
C LYS A 43 47.41 32.06 16.39
N ASN A 44 47.54 31.66 17.66
CA ASN A 44 46.45 31.60 18.63
C ASN A 44 46.05 33.04 19.05
N ASP A 45 45.54 33.81 18.10
CA ASP A 45 45.18 35.22 18.23
C ASP A 45 44.12 35.57 17.19
N THR A 46 42.99 36.09 17.65
CA THR A 46 41.86 36.48 16.79
C THR A 46 42.03 37.84 16.11
N THR A 47 43.08 38.60 16.42
CA THR A 47 43.40 39.83 15.70
C THR A 47 44.08 39.52 14.36
N VAL A 48 44.81 38.41 14.26
CA VAL A 48 45.53 37.96 13.06
C VAL A 48 44.72 36.93 12.28
N LEU A 49 44.83 36.93 10.95
CA LEU A 49 44.20 35.92 10.09
C LEU A 49 45.17 34.74 9.90
N SER A 50 44.78 33.54 10.35
CA SER A 50 45.55 32.30 10.22
C SER A 50 45.25 31.52 8.93
N THR A 51 44.45 32.09 8.01
CA THR A 51 44.02 31.42 6.76
C THR A 51 45.19 30.90 5.93
N HIS A 52 46.21 31.73 5.69
CA HIS A 52 47.35 31.33 4.86
C HIS A 52 48.12 30.17 5.49
N ALA A 53 48.37 30.23 6.80
CA ALA A 53 49.07 29.16 7.52
C ALA A 53 48.31 27.83 7.49
N LEU A 54 46.99 27.87 7.69
CA LEU A 54 46.14 26.68 7.62
C LEU A 54 46.05 26.13 6.19
N GLN A 55 45.91 26.99 5.17
CA GLN A 55 45.91 26.55 3.77
C GLN A 55 47.26 25.93 3.37
N GLN A 56 48.38 26.51 3.79
CA GLN A 56 49.70 25.94 3.53
C GLN A 56 49.89 24.56 4.17
N ALA A 57 49.36 24.35 5.37
CA ALA A 57 49.38 23.04 6.02
C ALA A 57 48.55 22.00 5.23
N ILE A 58 47.37 22.40 4.72
CA ILE A 58 46.50 21.58 3.87
C ILE A 58 47.21 21.23 2.55
N ASP A 59 47.78 22.21 1.87
CA ASP A 59 48.46 22.02 0.60
C ASP A 59 49.70 21.12 0.76
N ALA A 60 50.48 21.32 1.82
CA ALA A 60 51.63 20.48 2.15
C ALA A 60 51.22 19.04 2.49
N CYS A 61 50.12 18.87 3.22
CA CYS A 61 49.55 17.57 3.57
C CYS A 61 49.14 16.80 2.31
N SER A 62 48.41 17.45 1.40
CA SER A 62 47.99 16.83 0.14
C SER A 62 49.19 16.53 -0.76
N ALA A 63 50.16 17.44 -0.88
CA ALA A 63 51.37 17.23 -1.67
C ALA A 63 52.26 16.07 -1.16
N ALA A 64 52.16 15.75 0.14
CA ALA A 64 52.87 14.61 0.75
C ALA A 64 52.16 13.26 0.52
N GLY A 65 51.06 13.22 -0.23
CA GLY A 65 50.26 12.01 -0.47
C GLY A 65 49.14 11.80 0.54
N GLY A 66 48.86 12.79 1.39
CA GLY A 66 47.81 12.75 2.40
C GLY A 66 48.33 12.67 3.83
N GLY A 67 47.41 12.81 4.79
CA GLY A 67 47.74 12.85 6.20
C GLY A 67 46.78 13.71 7.00
N ARG A 68 47.22 14.12 8.19
CA ARG A 68 46.37 14.85 9.14
C ARG A 68 46.86 16.27 9.35
N VAL A 69 46.01 17.25 9.05
CA VAL A 69 46.26 18.66 9.37
C VAL A 69 45.75 18.90 10.79
N VAL A 70 46.67 19.15 11.72
CA VAL A 70 46.35 19.29 13.15
C VAL A 70 46.17 20.76 13.49
N VAL A 71 44.97 21.11 13.96
CA VAL A 71 44.65 22.40 14.58
C VAL A 71 44.72 22.21 16.10
N PRO A 72 45.81 22.65 16.75
CA PRO A 72 45.99 22.40 18.17
C PRO A 72 45.16 23.36 19.02
N ALA A 73 44.94 23.01 20.29
CA ALA A 73 44.16 23.82 21.23
C ALA A 73 44.53 25.31 21.17
N GLY A 74 43.51 26.17 21.11
CA GLY A 74 43.65 27.60 20.85
C GLY A 74 42.53 28.16 19.98
N ILE A 75 42.56 29.47 19.77
CA ILE A 75 41.58 30.23 19.01
C ILE A 75 42.27 30.82 17.76
N TYR A 76 41.79 30.45 16.57
CA TYR A 76 42.37 30.90 15.30
C TYR A 76 41.28 31.51 14.45
N LYS A 77 41.52 32.71 13.91
CA LYS A 77 40.61 33.38 12.98
C LYS A 77 40.98 33.01 11.54
N ILE A 78 40.02 32.58 10.75
CA ILE A 78 40.20 32.20 9.34
C ILE A 78 39.07 32.78 8.46
N GLY A 79 39.42 33.18 7.25
CA GLY A 79 38.53 33.25 6.09
C GLY A 79 38.49 31.91 5.36
N THR A 80 38.17 31.91 4.06
CA THR A 80 37.99 30.68 3.28
C THR A 80 39.24 29.80 3.27
N ILE A 81 39.07 28.52 3.58
CA ILE A 81 40.04 27.46 3.29
C ILE A 81 39.44 26.44 2.32
N GLN A 82 40.29 25.86 1.48
CA GLN A 82 39.92 24.82 0.52
C GLN A 82 40.57 23.49 0.93
N LEU A 83 39.75 22.49 1.26
CA LEU A 83 40.24 21.14 1.51
C LEU A 83 40.68 20.49 0.20
N LYS A 84 41.61 19.53 0.30
CA LYS A 84 42.18 18.77 -0.80
C LYS A 84 42.01 17.27 -0.52
N SER A 85 42.11 16.44 -1.55
CA SER A 85 42.01 14.99 -1.40
C SER A 85 43.08 14.44 -0.44
N HIS A 86 42.72 13.40 0.31
CA HIS A 86 43.56 12.70 1.30
C HIS A 86 43.96 13.56 2.51
N VAL A 87 43.22 14.64 2.79
CA VAL A 87 43.48 15.55 3.91
C VAL A 87 42.46 15.33 5.03
N HIS A 88 42.97 15.01 6.21
CA HIS A 88 42.19 14.87 7.44
C HIS A 88 42.38 16.09 8.35
N LEU A 89 41.43 17.02 8.38
CA LEU A 89 41.47 18.18 9.24
C LEU A 89 41.03 17.81 10.67
N TYR A 90 41.99 17.75 11.59
CA TYR A 90 41.76 17.34 12.97
C TYR A 90 41.81 18.53 13.93
N LEU A 91 40.72 18.77 14.65
CA LEU A 91 40.58 19.83 15.64
C LEU A 91 40.73 19.27 17.06
N GLU A 92 41.83 19.59 17.72
CA GLU A 92 42.04 19.19 19.11
C GLU A 92 40.96 19.75 20.04
N GLN A 93 40.71 19.05 21.14
CA GLN A 93 39.86 19.57 22.22
C GLN A 93 40.37 20.94 22.70
N GLY A 94 39.46 21.90 22.87
CA GLY A 94 39.80 23.27 23.23
C GLY A 94 40.17 24.17 22.04
N THR A 95 40.14 23.64 20.81
CA THR A 95 40.26 24.44 19.59
C THR A 95 38.97 25.20 19.29
N THR A 96 39.10 26.46 18.87
CA THR A 96 38.03 27.23 18.21
C THR A 96 38.54 27.87 16.93
N LEU A 97 38.02 27.45 15.78
CA LEU A 97 38.19 28.14 14.50
C LEU A 97 37.08 29.19 14.36
N TYR A 98 37.44 30.47 14.44
CA TYR A 98 36.53 31.57 14.18
C TYR A 98 36.55 31.95 12.70
N GLY A 99 35.37 31.96 12.08
CA GLY A 99 35.15 32.66 10.82
C GLY A 99 35.44 34.15 10.97
N SER A 100 36.12 34.74 9.99
CA SER A 100 36.28 36.18 9.90
C SER A 100 34.93 36.87 9.76
N THR A 101 34.78 38.06 10.32
CA THR A 101 33.57 38.88 10.16
C THR A 101 33.67 39.85 8.98
N ARG A 102 34.72 39.75 8.16
CA ARG A 102 34.93 40.58 6.97
C ARG A 102 34.73 39.77 5.70
N LEU A 103 33.87 40.25 4.81
CA LEU A 103 33.61 39.60 3.51
C LEU A 103 34.87 39.42 2.66
N ALA A 104 35.81 40.37 2.73
CA ALA A 104 37.05 40.32 1.94
C ALA A 104 37.99 39.16 2.32
N ASP A 105 37.77 38.50 3.45
CA ASP A 105 38.55 37.33 3.85
C ASP A 105 38.00 36.03 3.24
N TYR A 106 36.85 36.09 2.56
CA TYR A 106 36.22 34.94 1.91
C TYR A 106 36.50 34.94 0.41
N ILE A 107 36.82 33.78 -0.13
CA ILE A 107 37.10 33.56 -1.55
C ILE A 107 35.77 33.17 -2.23
N PRO A 108 35.30 33.91 -3.24
CA PRO A 108 34.15 33.50 -4.03
C PRO A 108 34.48 32.24 -4.85
N MET A 109 33.68 31.19 -4.67
CA MET A 109 33.84 29.89 -5.31
C MET A 109 32.65 29.59 -6.23
N LYS A 110 32.94 28.98 -7.39
CA LYS A 110 31.94 28.49 -8.33
C LYS A 110 32.32 27.09 -8.78
N SER A 111 31.37 26.17 -8.68
CA SER A 111 31.51 24.79 -9.15
C SER A 111 31.03 24.66 -10.59
N ASP A 112 31.59 23.70 -11.33
CA ASP A 112 31.12 23.31 -12.66
C ASP A 112 29.94 22.32 -12.60
N TYR A 113 29.65 21.74 -11.42
CA TYR A 113 28.45 20.93 -11.23
C TYR A 113 27.21 21.76 -11.50
N LEU A 114 26.28 21.27 -12.31
CA LEU A 114 25.06 21.99 -12.64
C LEU A 114 23.91 21.63 -11.70
N SER A 115 23.59 22.53 -10.78
CA SER A 115 22.41 22.44 -9.91
C SER A 115 21.81 23.83 -9.69
N LEU A 116 20.61 23.89 -9.09
CA LEU A 116 19.98 25.16 -8.70
C LEU A 116 20.89 26.00 -7.79
N ARG A 117 21.80 25.37 -7.02
CA ARG A 117 22.64 26.00 -6.00
C ARG A 117 24.07 26.33 -6.43
N THR A 118 24.45 26.03 -7.68
CA THR A 118 25.79 26.30 -8.21
C THR A 118 25.81 27.32 -9.35
N GLN A 119 24.64 27.81 -9.78
CA GLN A 119 24.54 28.79 -10.86
C GLN A 119 25.11 30.16 -10.48
N THR A 120 25.14 30.48 -9.19
CA THR A 120 25.71 31.71 -8.65
C THR A 120 26.99 31.39 -7.87
N THR A 121 28.00 32.24 -8.00
CA THR A 121 29.21 32.17 -7.18
C THR A 121 28.85 32.42 -5.71
N THR A 122 29.36 31.58 -4.81
CA THR A 122 29.07 31.67 -3.38
C THR A 122 30.36 31.67 -2.55
N ILE A 123 30.28 32.13 -1.30
CA ILE A 123 31.36 32.14 -0.32
C ILE A 123 31.09 31.15 0.81
N GLN A 124 32.17 30.58 1.35
CA GLN A 124 32.15 29.54 2.37
C GLN A 124 33.38 29.65 3.26
N LEU A 125 33.27 29.22 4.52
CA LEU A 125 34.43 29.15 5.42
C LEU A 125 35.32 27.96 5.09
N ILE A 126 34.72 26.78 4.95
CA ILE A 126 35.40 25.55 4.53
C ILE A 126 34.75 25.05 3.25
N TYR A 127 35.53 24.98 2.18
CA TYR A 127 35.09 24.57 0.86
C TYR A 127 35.84 23.33 0.37
N ALA A 128 35.13 22.44 -0.32
CA ALA A 128 35.73 21.32 -1.04
C ALA A 128 34.89 21.01 -2.28
N ASP A 129 35.56 20.78 -3.42
CA ASP A 129 34.90 20.49 -4.69
C ASP A 129 35.74 19.47 -5.48
N GLY A 130 35.13 18.34 -5.85
CA GLY A 130 35.82 17.28 -6.58
C GLY A 130 36.92 16.54 -5.79
N VAL A 131 36.84 16.51 -4.45
CA VAL A 131 37.86 15.86 -3.61
C VAL A 131 37.43 14.48 -3.12
N GLN A 132 38.39 13.66 -2.71
CA GLN A 132 38.14 12.33 -2.16
C GLN A 132 38.93 12.07 -0.88
N ASP A 133 38.41 11.23 0.00
CA ASP A 133 39.07 10.79 1.23
C ASP A 133 39.47 11.99 2.12
N VAL A 134 38.44 12.65 2.66
CA VAL A 134 38.59 13.90 3.40
C VAL A 134 37.83 13.80 4.71
N SER A 135 38.43 14.29 5.79
CA SER A 135 37.72 14.37 7.08
C SER A 135 37.83 15.73 7.76
N ILE A 136 36.81 16.04 8.55
CA ILE A 136 36.82 17.10 9.55
C ILE A 136 36.42 16.45 10.88
N ASP A 137 37.38 16.19 11.74
CA ASP A 137 37.13 15.44 12.97
C ASP A 137 37.84 16.00 14.21
N GLY A 138 37.46 15.48 15.38
CA GLY A 138 38.01 15.89 16.67
C GLY A 138 36.93 16.41 17.61
N LEU A 139 37.34 17.24 18.57
CA LEU A 139 36.47 17.76 19.64
C LEU A 139 36.49 19.30 19.73
N GLY A 140 37.02 19.95 18.69
CA GLY A 140 37.06 21.41 18.56
C GLY A 140 35.74 22.02 18.09
N THR A 141 35.70 23.35 18.10
CA THR A 141 34.57 24.16 17.62
C THR A 141 34.94 24.92 16.35
N ILE A 142 34.00 24.98 15.39
CA ILE A 142 34.05 25.88 14.24
C ILE A 142 32.88 26.84 14.38
N ASP A 143 33.16 28.13 14.52
CA ASP A 143 32.17 29.18 14.75
C ASP A 143 32.25 30.22 13.63
N GLY A 144 31.24 30.27 12.77
CA GLY A 144 31.21 31.15 11.60
C GLY A 144 30.98 32.63 11.92
N ARG A 145 30.56 32.97 13.16
CA ARG A 145 30.21 34.34 13.58
C ARG A 145 29.26 35.05 12.61
N GLY A 146 28.32 34.29 12.07
CA GLY A 146 27.44 34.63 10.95
C GLY A 146 26.59 35.87 11.13
N ARG A 147 26.30 36.27 12.37
CA ARG A 147 25.51 37.46 12.72
C ARG A 147 26.11 38.77 12.17
N ALA A 148 27.41 38.79 11.88
CA ALA A 148 28.04 39.94 11.25
C ALA A 148 27.57 40.20 9.81
N PHE A 149 27.06 39.18 9.13
CA PHE A 149 26.63 39.26 7.73
C PHE A 149 25.12 39.49 7.65
N LYS A 150 24.72 40.66 7.13
CA LYS A 150 23.30 41.01 6.99
C LYS A 150 22.69 40.28 5.79
N LYS A 151 21.51 39.68 5.97
CA LYS A 151 20.72 39.18 4.83
C LYS A 151 20.19 40.36 4.01
N LEU A 152 20.54 40.40 2.73
CA LEU A 152 20.15 41.48 1.83
C LEU A 152 18.87 41.19 1.04
N SER A 153 18.60 39.91 0.73
CA SER A 153 17.40 39.46 0.04
C SER A 153 17.09 38.00 0.36
N TRP A 154 15.93 37.48 -0.08
CA TRP A 154 15.62 36.05 0.02
C TRP A 154 16.56 35.15 -0.80
N ASN A 155 17.16 35.69 -1.87
CA ASN A 155 18.08 34.95 -2.74
C ASN A 155 19.56 35.17 -2.38
N ASP A 156 19.85 35.77 -1.22
CA ASP A 156 21.21 36.03 -0.72
C ASP A 156 21.78 34.82 0.04
N GLU A 157 21.61 33.62 -0.53
CA GLU A 157 22.12 32.35 -0.01
C GLU A 157 23.57 32.17 -0.48
N GLY A 158 24.54 32.17 0.45
CA GLY A 158 25.94 32.03 0.08
C GLY A 158 26.56 33.22 -0.65
N ILE A 159 25.83 34.28 -0.99
CA ILE A 159 26.35 35.42 -1.77
C ILE A 159 27.11 36.38 -0.87
N THR A 160 26.43 36.96 0.13
CA THR A 160 27.06 37.82 1.15
C THR A 160 27.09 37.20 2.54
N ARG A 161 26.65 35.94 2.65
CA ARG A 161 26.59 35.20 3.91
C ARG A 161 27.24 33.84 3.72
N PRO A 162 28.40 33.57 4.35
CA PRO A 162 29.13 32.34 4.10
C PRO A 162 28.41 31.11 4.66
N HIS A 163 28.46 30.02 3.89
CA HIS A 163 28.24 28.67 4.42
C HIS A 163 29.38 28.34 5.40
N LEU A 164 29.12 27.53 6.42
CA LEU A 164 30.21 27.09 7.29
C LEU A 164 31.03 25.99 6.61
N ILE A 165 30.35 24.93 6.16
CA ILE A 165 30.96 23.80 5.45
C ILE A 165 30.20 23.59 4.14
N ARG A 166 30.93 23.47 3.04
CA ARG A 166 30.36 23.13 1.74
C ARG A 166 31.25 22.13 0.99
N PHE A 167 30.66 20.99 0.65
CA PHE A 167 31.27 19.97 -0.20
C PHE A 167 30.44 19.82 -1.46
N ILE A 168 31.11 19.74 -2.61
CA ILE A 168 30.48 19.56 -3.92
C ILE A 168 31.21 18.44 -4.67
N GLN A 169 30.47 17.53 -5.32
CA GLN A 169 31.04 16.44 -6.15
C GLN A 169 32.19 15.67 -5.48
N SER A 170 32.10 15.48 -4.17
CA SER A 170 33.18 14.92 -3.36
C SER A 170 32.80 13.56 -2.78
N GLN A 171 33.78 12.71 -2.48
CA GLN A 171 33.52 11.35 -2.02
C GLN A 171 34.36 10.93 -0.82
N ASP A 172 33.92 9.91 -0.08
CA ASP A 172 34.62 9.39 1.11
C ASP A 172 34.85 10.49 2.15
N ILE A 173 33.74 11.06 2.65
CA ILE A 173 33.75 12.23 3.53
C ILE A 173 33.39 11.78 4.95
N LEU A 174 34.22 12.17 5.93
CA LEU A 174 33.94 11.95 7.35
C LEU A 174 33.87 13.28 8.12
N VAL A 175 32.74 13.55 8.78
CA VAL A 175 32.61 14.68 9.72
C VAL A 175 32.21 14.16 11.08
N ARG A 176 33.07 14.34 12.09
CA ARG A 176 32.90 13.61 13.36
C ARG A 176 33.27 14.42 14.60
N GLY A 177 32.41 14.39 15.61
CA GLY A 177 32.67 14.86 16.99
C GLY A 177 32.78 16.38 17.19
N ILE A 178 32.96 17.15 16.12
CA ILE A 178 33.12 18.60 16.17
C ILE A 178 31.83 19.33 16.56
N THR A 179 31.98 20.57 17.04
CA THR A 179 30.87 21.48 17.28
C THR A 179 30.85 22.59 16.22
N LEU A 180 29.73 22.78 15.55
CA LEU A 180 29.51 23.79 14.51
C LEU A 180 28.55 24.87 15.01
N ARG A 181 28.91 26.14 14.85
CA ARG A 181 28.13 27.27 15.39
C ARG A 181 28.04 28.44 14.42
N ASN A 182 26.91 29.13 14.51
CA ASN A 182 26.69 30.48 13.99
C ASN A 182 27.13 30.67 12.53
N SER A 183 26.58 29.88 11.60
CA SER A 183 26.86 30.09 10.18
C SER A 183 26.23 31.40 9.69
N GLY A 184 26.81 32.04 8.67
CA GLY A 184 26.18 33.18 8.00
C GLY A 184 24.90 32.78 7.26
N CYS A 185 24.87 31.55 6.75
CA CYS A 185 23.78 30.94 5.99
C CYS A 185 23.53 29.50 6.49
N TRP A 186 23.39 28.53 5.58
CA TRP A 186 23.31 27.11 5.93
C TRP A 186 24.58 26.66 6.62
N MET A 187 24.44 25.77 7.61
CA MET A 187 25.59 25.29 8.35
C MET A 187 26.45 24.36 7.49
N GLN A 188 25.82 23.34 6.89
CA GLN A 188 26.50 22.31 6.12
C GLN A 188 25.71 22.04 4.85
N HIS A 189 26.36 22.10 3.69
CA HIS A 189 25.76 21.72 2.41
C HIS A 189 26.66 20.72 1.69
N TYR A 190 26.19 19.48 1.57
CA TYR A 190 26.83 18.42 0.81
C TYR A 190 26.03 18.23 -0.48
N LEU A 191 26.63 18.57 -1.62
CA LEU A 191 25.97 18.58 -2.92
C LEU A 191 26.63 17.57 -3.86
N ALA A 192 25.85 16.62 -4.34
CA ALA A 192 26.30 15.57 -5.26
C ALA A 192 27.49 14.77 -4.71
N CYS A 193 27.50 14.50 -3.42
CA CYS A 193 28.56 13.75 -2.75
C CYS A 193 28.21 12.26 -2.61
N ASP A 194 29.24 11.42 -2.54
CA ASP A 194 29.09 9.96 -2.38
C ASP A 194 29.84 9.47 -1.13
N ARG A 195 29.27 8.52 -0.38
CA ARG A 195 29.90 7.96 0.84
C ARG A 195 30.20 9.05 1.89
N LEU A 196 29.13 9.69 2.36
CA LEU A 196 29.18 10.72 3.40
C LEU A 196 28.83 10.13 4.76
N ASN A 197 29.72 10.28 5.74
CA ASN A 197 29.51 9.86 7.12
C ASN A 197 29.59 11.05 8.08
N ILE A 198 28.50 11.31 8.80
CA ILE A 198 28.40 12.35 9.83
C ILE A 198 28.08 11.66 11.16
N ASP A 199 28.98 11.80 12.14
CA ASP A 199 28.89 11.05 13.40
C ASP A 199 29.14 11.93 14.63
N GLY A 200 28.14 12.02 15.51
CA GLY A 200 28.26 12.61 16.83
C GLY A 200 28.56 14.11 16.85
N ILE A 201 28.21 14.84 15.80
CA ILE A 201 28.43 16.30 15.73
C ILE A 201 27.37 17.08 16.51
N LYS A 202 27.72 18.30 16.90
CA LYS A 202 26.80 19.26 17.52
C LYS A 202 26.65 20.49 16.64
N VAL A 203 25.42 20.88 16.33
CA VAL A 203 25.13 21.98 15.41
C VAL A 203 24.20 23.00 16.07
N PHE A 204 24.63 24.26 16.12
CA PHE A 204 23.86 25.36 16.69
C PHE A 204 23.80 26.55 15.71
N ASN A 205 22.69 26.71 14.99
CA ASN A 205 22.54 27.71 13.93
C ASN A 205 21.34 28.64 14.16
N ARG A 206 21.44 29.53 15.15
CA ARG A 206 20.36 30.44 15.56
C ARG A 206 20.79 31.90 15.59
N ASN A 207 21.32 32.37 14.47
CA ASN A 207 22.01 33.66 14.45
C ASN A 207 21.73 34.52 13.22
N ASN A 208 21.05 33.95 12.22
CA ASN A 208 20.69 34.59 10.96
C ASN A 208 19.46 33.89 10.35
N TYR A 209 19.00 34.35 9.19
CA TYR A 209 17.94 33.72 8.40
C TYR A 209 18.51 32.60 7.49
N ASN A 210 17.69 31.66 7.01
CA ASN A 210 18.14 30.53 6.16
C ASN A 210 19.31 29.80 6.86
N ASN A 211 19.01 29.31 8.06
CA ASN A 211 19.98 28.85 9.05
C ASN A 211 19.77 27.36 9.36
N ASP A 212 19.67 26.58 8.29
CA ASP A 212 19.55 25.13 8.31
C ASP A 212 20.75 24.49 9.03
N ALA A 213 20.54 23.34 9.69
CA ALA A 213 21.60 22.63 10.39
C ALA A 213 22.36 21.64 9.50
N LEU A 214 21.67 20.97 8.56
CA LEU A 214 22.26 20.01 7.64
C LEU A 214 21.45 19.88 6.34
N ASP A 215 22.12 20.12 5.21
CA ASP A 215 21.59 19.92 3.86
C ASP A 215 22.36 18.81 3.12
N ILE A 216 21.65 17.73 2.79
CA ILE A 216 22.13 16.61 1.96
C ILE A 216 21.42 16.71 0.61
N ASP A 217 22.16 16.99 -0.47
CA ASP A 217 21.59 17.42 -1.74
C ASP A 217 22.11 16.55 -2.90
N GLY A 218 21.26 15.65 -3.43
CA GLY A 218 21.64 14.71 -4.47
C GLY A 218 22.81 13.77 -4.10
N CYS A 219 22.95 13.41 -2.83
CA CYS A 219 24.03 12.55 -2.35
C CYS A 219 23.65 11.06 -2.35
N HIS A 220 24.62 10.17 -2.52
CA HIS A 220 24.42 8.73 -2.34
C HIS A 220 25.25 8.14 -1.20
N GLU A 221 24.74 7.06 -0.61
CA GLU A 221 25.42 6.31 0.47
C GLU A 221 25.77 7.22 1.65
N VAL A 222 24.73 7.75 2.30
CA VAL A 222 24.90 8.72 3.39
C VAL A 222 24.51 8.10 4.72
N ILE A 223 25.35 8.30 5.74
CA ILE A 223 25.07 7.93 7.13
C ILE A 223 25.17 9.20 7.98
N VAL A 224 24.09 9.50 8.71
CA VAL A 224 24.08 10.53 9.76
C VAL A 224 23.69 9.86 11.07
N ARG A 225 24.52 9.98 12.10
CA ARG A 225 24.26 9.36 13.40
C ARG A 225 24.60 10.28 14.57
N GLY A 226 23.78 10.25 15.62
CA GLY A 226 24.14 10.85 16.90
C GLY A 226 24.25 12.37 16.88
N MET A 227 23.68 13.03 15.87
CA MET A 227 23.75 14.48 15.72
C MET A 227 22.81 15.17 16.71
N ILE A 228 23.29 16.25 17.33
CA ILE A 228 22.46 17.17 18.13
C ILE A 228 22.37 18.49 17.37
N ALA A 229 21.16 18.89 16.99
CA ALA A 229 20.91 20.06 16.16
C ALA A 229 19.93 21.04 16.83
N ASP A 230 20.21 22.33 16.73
CA ASP A 230 19.30 23.41 17.12
C ASP A 230 19.42 24.57 16.11
N SER A 231 18.42 24.72 15.24
CA SER A 231 18.36 25.68 14.14
C SER A 231 17.10 26.55 14.16
N ASP A 232 17.20 27.76 13.62
CA ASP A 232 16.04 28.65 13.41
C ASP A 232 15.29 28.35 12.11
N ASP A 233 15.92 27.61 11.19
CA ASP A 233 15.30 27.10 9.98
C ASP A 233 15.29 25.56 10.06
N ASP A 234 15.35 24.84 8.94
CA ASP A 234 15.26 23.38 8.95
C ASP A 234 16.38 22.69 9.77
N GLY A 235 16.04 21.54 10.36
CA GLY A 235 16.96 20.70 11.12
C GLY A 235 17.81 19.84 10.19
N ILE A 236 17.28 18.69 9.80
CA ILE A 236 17.91 17.76 8.86
C ILE A 236 17.11 17.75 7.57
N THR A 237 17.74 18.19 6.48
CA THR A 237 17.06 18.40 5.19
C THR A 237 17.74 17.62 4.07
N LEU A 238 16.95 16.86 3.33
CA LEU A 238 17.33 16.24 2.08
C LEU A 238 16.76 17.06 0.92
N LYS A 239 17.60 17.35 -0.08
CA LYS A 239 17.24 18.07 -1.30
C LYS A 239 17.71 17.31 -2.53
N SER A 240 17.20 17.70 -3.69
CA SER A 240 17.74 17.30 -4.99
C SER A 240 17.63 18.47 -5.95
N THR A 241 18.60 19.38 -5.86
CA THR A 241 18.65 20.62 -6.64
C THR A 241 19.11 20.42 -8.08
N SER A 242 19.15 19.17 -8.54
CA SER A 242 19.50 18.71 -9.89
C SER A 242 18.73 17.41 -10.15
N PRO A 243 18.77 16.83 -11.37
CA PRO A 243 18.18 15.52 -11.63
C PRO A 243 18.79 14.37 -10.83
N ARG A 244 19.92 14.59 -10.14
CA ARG A 244 20.50 13.62 -9.23
C ARG A 244 19.69 13.55 -7.94
N LEU A 245 19.13 12.37 -7.66
CA LEU A 245 18.37 12.09 -6.45
C LEU A 245 19.27 11.82 -5.23
N CYS A 246 18.72 11.94 -4.02
CA CYS A 246 19.38 11.38 -2.84
C CYS A 246 19.02 9.90 -2.72
N GLU A 247 20.03 9.02 -2.62
CA GLU A 247 19.83 7.56 -2.65
C GLU A 247 20.60 6.86 -1.52
N ASN A 248 19.97 5.86 -0.90
CA ASN A 248 20.60 5.04 0.15
C ASN A 248 21.10 5.89 1.32
N VAL A 249 20.18 6.61 1.95
CA VAL A 249 20.46 7.51 3.08
C VAL A 249 19.93 6.90 4.38
N ARG A 250 20.78 6.82 5.39
CA ARG A 250 20.42 6.40 6.76
C ARG A 250 20.67 7.54 7.73
N ILE A 251 19.66 7.89 8.52
CA ILE A 251 19.75 8.91 9.57
C ILE A 251 19.23 8.31 10.86
N SER A 252 20.05 8.28 11.91
CA SER A 252 19.60 7.70 13.17
C SER A 252 20.13 8.34 14.45
N ASP A 253 19.43 8.11 15.54
CA ASP A 253 19.86 8.46 16.90
C ASP A 253 20.13 9.97 17.07
N CYS A 254 19.35 10.83 16.40
CA CYS A 254 19.57 12.28 16.39
C CYS A 254 18.57 13.03 17.29
N VAL A 255 19.02 14.13 17.88
CA VAL A 255 18.17 15.06 18.64
C VAL A 255 18.10 16.37 17.86
N VAL A 256 16.89 16.75 17.44
CA VAL A 256 16.68 17.88 16.54
C VAL A 256 15.73 18.90 17.17
N SER A 257 16.14 20.16 17.14
CA SER A 257 15.31 21.32 17.42
C SER A 257 15.32 22.23 16.20
N SER A 258 14.12 22.62 15.74
CA SER A 258 13.94 23.51 14.60
C SER A 258 12.72 24.39 14.82
N HIS A 259 12.79 25.64 14.39
CA HIS A 259 11.59 26.49 14.27
C HIS A 259 10.82 26.24 12.96
N CYS A 260 11.40 25.56 11.97
CA CYS A 260 10.74 25.14 10.73
C CYS A 260 10.51 23.61 10.76
N ASN A 261 11.16 22.86 9.86
CA ASN A 261 10.98 21.42 9.76
C ASN A 261 12.10 20.70 10.52
N ALA A 262 11.76 19.77 11.43
CA ALA A 262 12.77 18.98 12.12
C ALA A 262 13.48 18.01 11.16
N VAL A 263 12.70 17.22 10.43
CA VAL A 263 13.19 16.35 9.35
C VAL A 263 12.40 16.63 8.08
N LYS A 264 13.10 16.96 6.99
CA LYS A 264 12.47 17.27 5.71
C LYS A 264 13.15 16.57 4.53
N LEU A 265 12.34 15.99 3.65
CA LEU A 265 12.70 15.64 2.28
C LEU A 265 12.02 16.66 1.37
N GLY A 266 12.75 17.68 0.92
CA GLY A 266 12.22 18.84 0.21
C GLY A 266 12.97 20.15 0.51
N THR A 267 12.57 21.30 -0.01
CA THR A 267 11.49 21.54 -0.98
C THR A 267 11.97 21.46 -2.43
N GLU A 268 13.29 21.50 -2.68
CA GLU A 268 13.87 21.34 -4.01
C GLU A 268 13.95 19.86 -4.37
N THR A 269 13.14 19.43 -5.33
CA THR A 269 12.88 18.01 -5.57
C THR A 269 12.99 17.63 -7.05
N ASN A 270 14.03 18.06 -7.76
CA ASN A 270 14.17 17.77 -9.19
C ASN A 270 14.55 16.31 -9.47
N GLY A 271 15.41 15.72 -8.64
CA GLY A 271 15.77 14.30 -8.73
C GLY A 271 14.90 13.43 -7.82
N GLY A 272 14.61 13.92 -6.63
CA GLY A 272 13.85 13.24 -5.60
C GLY A 272 14.71 12.44 -4.61
N PHE A 273 14.09 11.42 -4.01
CA PHE A 273 14.61 10.66 -2.87
C PHE A 273 14.26 9.18 -3.02
N ARG A 274 15.25 8.29 -2.88
CA ARG A 274 15.02 6.84 -2.93
C ARG A 274 15.78 6.11 -1.84
N ASN A 275 15.18 5.06 -1.27
CA ASN A 275 15.81 4.20 -0.27
C ASN A 275 16.31 5.01 0.94
N ILE A 276 15.39 5.71 1.58
CA ILE A 276 15.68 6.59 2.72
C ILE A 276 15.18 5.92 4.00
N ASN A 277 16.03 5.80 5.00
CA ASN A 277 15.68 5.24 6.30
C ASN A 277 16.06 6.20 7.42
N ILE A 278 15.06 6.75 8.11
CA ILE A 278 15.24 7.68 9.21
C ILE A 278 14.62 7.07 10.46
N SER A 279 15.42 6.85 11.51
CA SER A 279 14.90 6.26 12.73
C SER A 279 15.56 6.71 14.03
N GLY A 280 14.82 6.69 15.14
CA GLY A 280 15.36 7.05 16.45
C GLY A 280 15.61 8.55 16.58
N ILE A 281 14.62 9.36 16.17
CA ILE A 281 14.72 10.82 16.19
C ILE A 281 13.95 11.39 17.37
N VAL A 282 14.61 12.25 18.14
CA VAL A 282 13.96 13.05 19.18
C VAL A 282 13.82 14.48 18.68
N VAL A 283 12.58 14.91 18.46
CA VAL A 283 12.27 16.30 18.15
C VAL A 283 11.87 17.01 19.45
N LYS A 284 12.52 18.13 19.76
CA LYS A 284 12.23 18.91 20.97
C LYS A 284 12.27 20.41 20.69
N PRO A 285 11.63 21.24 21.53
CA PRO A 285 11.67 22.68 21.38
C PRO A 285 13.10 23.20 21.43
N SER A 286 13.37 24.24 20.64
CA SER A 286 14.64 24.97 20.68
C SER A 286 15.00 25.40 22.11
N TYR A 287 16.27 25.29 22.50
CA TYR A 287 16.73 25.62 23.85
C TYR A 287 16.41 27.08 24.26
N ASN A 288 16.40 28.00 23.30
CA ASN A 288 16.11 29.41 23.49
C ASN A 288 14.75 29.76 22.89
N GLN A 289 13.71 29.75 23.73
CA GLN A 289 12.34 30.13 23.35
C GLN A 289 12.05 31.63 23.52
N GLN A 290 13.07 32.47 23.73
CA GLN A 290 12.87 33.92 23.91
C GLN A 290 13.08 34.71 22.61
N LYS A 291 13.85 34.17 21.67
CA LYS A 291 14.19 34.83 20.40
C LYS A 291 14.32 33.80 19.29
N LYS A 292 13.71 34.08 18.14
CA LYS A 292 13.89 33.38 16.87
C LYS A 292 13.99 34.40 15.73
N PHE A 293 14.70 34.06 14.67
CA PHE A 293 14.79 34.85 13.43
C PHE A 293 13.73 34.42 12.40
N PHE A 294 13.37 33.14 12.36
CA PHE A 294 12.45 32.58 11.37
C PHE A 294 11.64 31.40 11.94
N GLY A 295 10.64 30.91 11.20
CA GLY A 295 9.82 29.73 11.56
C GLY A 295 8.76 29.95 12.65
N GLN A 296 8.21 28.85 13.16
CA GLN A 296 7.20 28.72 14.22
C GLN A 296 7.82 28.41 15.59
N TRP A 297 7.18 28.83 16.68
CA TRP A 297 7.77 28.68 18.03
C TRP A 297 7.96 27.22 18.44
N ILE A 298 6.98 26.38 18.10
CA ILE A 298 7.00 24.94 18.38
C ILE A 298 7.47 24.09 17.18
N GLY A 299 7.95 24.73 16.10
CA GLY A 299 8.28 24.08 14.83
C GLY A 299 7.10 24.04 13.86
N SER A 300 7.35 24.17 12.55
CA SER A 300 6.32 24.03 11.51
C SER A 300 5.88 22.58 11.35
N SER A 301 6.84 21.66 11.22
CA SER A 301 6.57 20.24 11.00
C SER A 301 7.65 19.34 11.62
N ALA A 302 7.24 18.20 12.18
CA ALA A 302 8.20 17.21 12.65
C ALA A 302 8.73 16.36 11.49
N ILE A 303 7.84 15.95 10.58
CA ILE A 303 8.15 15.11 9.43
C ILE A 303 7.51 15.74 8.19
N SER A 304 8.34 16.18 7.24
CA SER A 304 7.88 16.72 5.96
C SER A 304 8.46 15.93 4.78
N LEU A 305 7.58 15.36 3.96
CA LEU A 305 7.89 14.55 2.79
C LEU A 305 7.25 15.19 1.56
N GLU A 306 8.06 15.83 0.74
CA GLU A 306 7.59 16.71 -0.33
C GLU A 306 8.17 16.27 -1.68
N ILE A 307 7.34 16.33 -2.73
CA ILE A 307 7.75 16.31 -4.13
C ILE A 307 6.97 17.41 -4.83
N VAL A 308 7.64 18.45 -5.34
CA VAL A 308 6.98 19.60 -5.98
C VAL A 308 7.63 20.07 -7.29
N ASP A 309 8.80 19.55 -7.64
CA ASP A 309 9.57 19.94 -8.84
C ASP A 309 9.84 18.78 -9.82
N GLY A 310 8.93 17.81 -9.89
CA GLY A 310 8.95 16.73 -10.89
C GLY A 310 9.77 15.48 -10.54
N GLY A 311 10.49 15.47 -9.42
CA GLY A 311 11.24 14.29 -8.96
C GLY A 311 10.36 13.18 -8.38
N VAL A 312 11.00 12.16 -7.80
CA VAL A 312 10.32 10.97 -7.25
C VAL A 312 10.62 10.77 -5.76
N LEU A 313 9.66 10.27 -4.99
CA LEU A 313 9.91 9.79 -3.62
C LEU A 313 9.52 8.32 -3.55
N GLU A 314 10.52 7.45 -3.38
CA GLU A 314 10.36 6.00 -3.46
C GLU A 314 11.03 5.27 -2.28
N ASN A 315 10.32 4.32 -1.67
CA ASN A 315 10.85 3.46 -0.60
C ASN A 315 11.47 4.28 0.56
N VAL A 316 10.63 5.06 1.23
CA VAL A 316 11.01 5.88 2.39
C VAL A 316 10.43 5.29 3.66
N ASN A 317 11.29 5.02 4.65
CA ASN A 317 10.94 4.50 5.95
C ASN A 317 11.27 5.53 7.05
N ILE A 318 10.26 5.95 7.80
CA ILE A 318 10.36 6.83 8.96
C ILE A 318 9.89 6.04 10.18
N ALA A 319 10.75 5.88 11.19
CA ALA A 319 10.44 5.05 12.35
C ALA A 319 10.95 5.64 13.67
N ASP A 320 10.32 5.31 14.79
CA ASP A 320 10.84 5.57 16.14
C ASP A 320 11.10 7.07 16.41
N PHE A 321 10.05 7.90 16.29
CA PHE A 321 10.12 9.33 16.61
C PHE A 321 9.46 9.63 17.94
N THR A 322 10.11 10.46 18.75
CA THR A 322 9.50 11.11 19.91
C THR A 322 9.54 12.61 19.71
N VAL A 323 8.36 13.24 19.67
CA VAL A 323 8.19 14.64 19.29
C VAL A 323 7.52 15.42 20.40
N GLU A 324 8.16 16.51 20.81
CA GLU A 324 7.64 17.49 21.76
C GLU A 324 7.47 18.84 21.04
N GLY A 325 6.23 19.18 20.69
CA GLY A 325 5.88 20.35 19.88
C GLY A 325 5.95 20.10 18.37
N THR A 326 5.11 20.81 17.62
CA THR A 326 5.11 21.04 16.16
C THR A 326 3.72 21.55 15.76
N GLU A 327 3.60 22.48 14.81
CA GLU A 327 2.28 22.94 14.35
C GLU A 327 1.54 21.85 13.57
N SER A 328 2.20 21.29 12.54
CA SER A 328 1.74 20.13 11.77
C SER A 328 2.58 18.90 12.14
N PRO A 329 2.00 17.77 12.56
CA PRO A 329 2.82 16.62 12.96
C PRO A 329 3.49 15.90 11.78
N ILE A 330 2.71 15.55 10.75
CA ILE A 330 3.18 14.81 9.57
C ILE A 330 2.62 15.48 8.32
N PHE A 331 3.50 15.86 7.39
CA PHE A 331 3.17 16.53 6.14
C PHE A 331 3.71 15.74 4.95
N VAL A 332 2.82 15.07 4.22
CA VAL A 332 3.13 14.41 2.94
C VAL A 332 2.44 15.15 1.81
N ARG A 333 3.23 15.68 0.88
CA ARG A 333 2.75 16.55 -0.20
C ARG A 333 3.38 16.25 -1.55
N LEU A 334 2.54 15.83 -2.50
CA LEU A 334 2.86 15.90 -3.92
C LEU A 334 2.24 17.17 -4.51
N GLY A 335 3.06 18.11 -4.95
CA GLY A 335 2.67 19.34 -5.64
C GLY A 335 3.31 19.48 -7.02
N ASN A 336 3.14 20.63 -7.65
CA ASN A 336 3.68 20.95 -8.97
C ASN A 336 4.10 22.42 -9.07
N ARG A 337 5.04 22.83 -8.21
CA ARG A 337 5.76 24.10 -8.34
C ARG A 337 6.57 24.15 -9.63
N GLY A 338 7.09 23.00 -10.06
CA GLY A 338 7.77 22.84 -11.35
C GLY A 338 9.03 23.69 -11.49
N ARG A 339 9.76 23.96 -10.39
CA ARG A 339 10.98 24.78 -10.47
C ARG A 339 12.11 23.98 -11.10
N GLY A 340 12.71 24.47 -12.19
CA GLY A 340 13.89 23.83 -12.79
C GLY A 340 15.19 24.06 -12.01
N TYR A 341 16.20 23.25 -12.33
CA TYR A 341 17.54 23.34 -11.73
C TYR A 341 18.49 24.26 -12.52
N LYS A 342 18.04 24.80 -13.66
CA LYS A 342 18.72 25.81 -14.47
C LYS A 342 17.89 27.10 -14.53
N THR A 343 18.55 28.25 -14.62
CA THR A 343 17.89 29.55 -14.77
C THR A 343 17.01 29.54 -16.00
N GLY A 344 15.74 29.93 -15.85
CA GLY A 344 14.75 29.94 -16.92
C GLY A 344 14.15 28.57 -17.27
N GLN A 345 14.58 27.49 -16.62
CA GLN A 345 13.98 26.16 -16.79
C GLN A 345 12.71 26.02 -15.93
N HIS A 346 11.66 25.48 -16.55
CA HIS A 346 10.46 25.00 -15.87
C HIS A 346 10.35 23.49 -16.07
N ILE A 347 9.90 22.77 -15.05
CA ILE A 347 9.59 21.35 -15.12
C ILE A 347 8.10 21.21 -15.40
N ASP A 348 7.76 20.56 -16.51
CA ASP A 348 6.43 20.51 -17.11
C ASP A 348 5.64 19.24 -16.76
N HIS A 349 6.16 18.41 -15.85
CA HIS A 349 5.50 17.20 -15.37
C HIS A 349 5.42 17.21 -13.84
N VAL A 350 4.37 16.56 -13.34
CA VAL A 350 4.19 16.27 -11.91
C VAL A 350 5.09 15.09 -11.53
N GLY A 351 5.69 15.17 -10.34
CA GLY A 351 6.49 14.08 -9.78
C GLY A 351 5.63 12.93 -9.24
N SER A 352 6.22 12.07 -8.41
CA SER A 352 5.51 10.97 -7.75
C SER A 352 5.93 10.76 -6.30
N ILE A 353 5.00 10.30 -5.47
CA ILE A 353 5.24 9.78 -4.12
C ILE A 353 4.67 8.37 -4.06
N ASP A 354 5.53 7.39 -3.81
CA ASP A 354 5.17 5.98 -3.84
C ASP A 354 5.99 5.16 -2.82
N GLY A 355 5.32 4.53 -1.86
CA GLY A 355 5.98 3.63 -0.92
C GLY A 355 6.59 4.37 0.28
N VAL A 356 5.73 5.00 1.08
CA VAL A 356 6.08 5.65 2.34
C VAL A 356 5.61 4.78 3.51
N ARG A 357 6.53 4.47 4.44
CA ARG A 357 6.21 3.77 5.69
C ARG A 357 6.55 4.67 6.87
N ILE A 358 5.56 4.98 7.69
CA ILE A 358 5.71 5.76 8.92
C ILE A 358 5.25 4.88 10.08
N ASN A 359 6.14 4.58 11.01
CA ASN A 359 5.79 3.71 12.13
C ASN A 359 6.37 4.16 13.48
N ASN A 360 5.68 3.83 14.57
CA ASN A 360 6.14 4.08 15.93
C ASN A 360 6.48 5.56 16.20
N ILE A 361 5.48 6.43 16.06
CA ILE A 361 5.62 7.88 16.20
C ILE A 361 4.82 8.36 17.42
N GLN A 362 5.48 9.02 18.36
CA GLN A 362 4.86 9.57 19.57
C GLN A 362 4.97 11.09 19.56
N ILE A 363 3.84 11.79 19.50
CA ILE A 363 3.79 13.25 19.38
C ILE A 363 3.00 13.84 20.53
N ARG A 364 3.61 14.80 21.24
CA ARG A 364 3.01 15.52 22.36
C ARG A 364 3.06 17.02 22.11
N ASN A 365 2.07 17.73 22.63
CA ASN A 365 1.97 19.20 22.59
C ASN A 365 2.05 19.79 21.17
N ALA A 366 1.50 19.07 20.18
CA ALA A 366 1.38 19.58 18.82
C ALA A 366 0.31 20.69 18.72
N GLY A 367 0.39 21.51 17.68
CA GLY A 367 -0.58 22.54 17.32
C GLY A 367 -1.91 21.95 16.82
N SER A 368 -2.83 22.80 16.36
CA SER A 368 -4.17 22.36 15.93
C SER A 368 -4.24 21.88 14.48
N MET A 369 -3.17 21.94 13.69
CA MET A 369 -3.29 21.87 12.24
C MET A 369 -3.63 20.48 11.67
N GLY A 370 -3.30 19.40 12.38
CA GLY A 370 -3.49 18.02 11.90
C GLY A 370 -2.40 17.60 10.90
N CYS A 371 -2.48 16.37 10.41
CA CYS A 371 -1.57 15.79 9.41
C CYS A 371 -2.17 15.80 8.01
N SER A 372 -1.34 15.80 6.97
CA SER A 372 -1.79 15.71 5.58
C SER A 372 -1.10 14.61 4.77
N ILE A 373 -1.87 13.93 3.92
CA ILE A 373 -1.38 13.07 2.83
C ILE A 373 -2.08 13.52 1.55
N THR A 374 -1.40 14.33 0.74
CA THR A 374 -2.08 15.07 -0.35
C THR A 374 -1.38 14.94 -1.69
N GLY A 375 -2.09 14.40 -2.67
CA GLY A 375 -1.72 14.41 -4.09
C GLY A 375 -2.31 15.59 -4.87
N LEU A 376 -2.41 15.41 -6.18
CA LEU A 376 -3.11 16.30 -7.11
C LEU A 376 -4.11 15.49 -7.96
N PRO A 377 -5.14 16.12 -8.56
CA PRO A 377 -6.06 15.46 -9.46
C PRO A 377 -5.30 14.73 -10.59
N GLY A 378 -5.54 13.42 -10.73
CA GLY A 378 -4.85 12.56 -11.70
C GLY A 378 -3.42 12.12 -11.30
N TYR A 379 -2.89 12.63 -10.20
CA TYR A 379 -1.55 12.32 -9.67
C TYR A 379 -1.65 11.96 -8.18
N PRO A 380 -2.13 10.75 -7.86
CA PRO A 380 -2.33 10.34 -6.48
C PRO A 380 -1.00 10.13 -5.75
N VAL A 381 -0.96 10.42 -4.45
CA VAL A 381 0.05 9.83 -3.55
C VAL A 381 -0.29 8.35 -3.36
N ARG A 382 0.68 7.44 -3.52
CA ARG A 382 0.41 5.99 -3.54
C ARG A 382 1.15 5.26 -2.44
N ASN A 383 0.56 4.16 -1.97
CA ASN A 383 1.23 3.16 -1.13
C ASN A 383 1.84 3.78 0.13
N VAL A 384 0.97 4.32 0.99
CA VAL A 384 1.37 4.95 2.26
C VAL A 384 0.87 4.09 3.41
N TRP A 385 1.79 3.60 4.25
CA TRP A 385 1.46 2.80 5.43
C TRP A 385 1.85 3.56 6.69
N ILE A 386 0.88 3.85 7.55
CA ILE A 386 1.08 4.53 8.81
C ILE A 386 0.63 3.63 9.95
N SER A 387 1.52 3.31 10.88
CA SER A 387 1.19 2.45 12.02
C SER A 387 1.79 2.86 13.35
N ASN A 388 1.10 2.54 14.44
CA ASN A 388 1.58 2.79 15.81
C ASN A 388 1.91 4.28 16.02
N VAL A 389 0.97 5.16 15.69
CA VAL A 389 1.14 6.62 15.82
C VAL A 389 0.20 7.15 16.89
N SER A 390 0.75 7.90 17.85
CA SER A 390 -0.02 8.61 18.86
C SER A 390 0.22 10.12 18.75
N ILE A 391 -0.86 10.88 18.63
CA ILE A 391 -0.83 12.34 18.50
C ILE A 391 -1.68 12.93 19.63
N HIS A 392 -1.03 13.66 20.54
CA HIS A 392 -1.68 14.48 21.55
C HIS A 392 -1.43 15.95 21.23
N HIS A 393 -2.47 16.66 20.79
CA HIS A 393 -2.33 18.01 20.24
C HIS A 393 -3.34 18.99 20.85
N LYS A 394 -3.15 20.29 20.59
CA LYS A 394 -3.92 21.35 21.24
C LYS A 394 -5.44 21.24 21.00
N GLY A 395 -5.87 20.83 19.81
CA GLY A 395 -7.28 20.83 19.42
C GLY A 395 -7.88 22.24 19.33
N GLY A 396 -9.17 22.37 19.68
CA GLY A 396 -9.84 23.65 19.85
C GLY A 396 -10.51 24.25 18.61
N VAL A 397 -10.57 23.53 17.48
CA VAL A 397 -11.35 23.98 16.31
C VAL A 397 -12.84 23.85 16.59
N LYS A 398 -13.58 24.94 16.33
CA LYS A 398 -15.02 25.04 16.57
C LYS A 398 -15.83 24.90 15.28
N LYS A 399 -17.13 24.62 15.42
CA LYS A 399 -18.06 24.36 14.31
C LYS A 399 -18.15 25.52 13.31
N ASP A 400 -18.10 26.76 13.80
CA ASP A 400 -18.14 27.99 13.00
C ASP A 400 -16.87 28.21 12.15
N GLN A 401 -15.77 27.50 12.44
CA GLN A 401 -14.52 27.59 11.68
C GLN A 401 -14.43 26.55 10.54
N LEU A 402 -15.34 25.56 10.50
CA LEU A 402 -15.29 24.49 9.49
C LEU A 402 -15.47 25.01 8.06
N THR A 403 -16.26 26.06 7.87
CA THR A 403 -16.44 26.69 6.55
C THR A 403 -15.16 27.35 6.07
N GLU A 404 -14.46 28.10 6.93
CA GLU A 404 -13.18 28.72 6.59
C GLU A 404 -12.11 27.68 6.24
N ILE A 405 -12.09 26.55 6.98
CA ILE A 405 -11.20 25.42 6.69
C ILE A 405 -11.51 24.84 5.31
N ALA A 406 -12.78 24.58 5.01
CA ALA A 406 -13.21 24.07 3.71
C ALA A 406 -12.84 25.02 2.56
N ASP A 407 -13.02 26.34 2.75
CA ASP A 407 -12.65 27.35 1.76
C ASP A 407 -11.13 27.40 1.54
N SER A 408 -10.34 27.27 2.61
CA SER A 408 -8.87 27.24 2.55
C SER A 408 -8.36 26.07 1.71
N ILE A 409 -8.90 24.86 1.94
CA ILE A 409 -8.46 23.65 1.25
C ILE A 409 -9.06 23.47 -0.16
N ALA A 410 -10.09 24.25 -0.52
CA ALA A 410 -10.63 24.26 -1.87
C ALA A 410 -9.56 24.71 -2.89
N ASN A 411 -8.66 25.61 -2.49
CA ASN A 411 -7.44 25.88 -3.24
C ASN A 411 -6.37 24.84 -2.89
N GLU A 412 -6.09 23.94 -3.82
CA GLU A 412 -5.07 22.90 -3.67
C GLU A 412 -3.63 23.42 -3.72
N LYS A 413 -3.41 24.69 -4.07
CA LYS A 413 -2.09 25.35 -3.99
C LYS A 413 -0.99 24.54 -4.67
N ALA A 414 -1.29 24.01 -5.86
CA ALA A 414 -0.42 23.08 -6.57
C ALA A 414 0.98 23.68 -6.85
N ALA A 415 1.06 24.97 -7.17
CA ALA A 415 2.30 25.65 -7.52
C ALA A 415 2.97 26.42 -6.36
N ASP A 416 2.33 26.46 -5.19
CA ASP A 416 2.80 27.25 -4.06
C ASP A 416 4.02 26.59 -3.39
N TYR A 417 4.67 27.35 -2.50
CA TYR A 417 5.72 26.80 -1.66
C TYR A 417 5.12 25.79 -0.66
N PRO A 418 5.61 24.54 -0.61
CA PRO A 418 5.01 23.46 0.20
C PRO A 418 5.39 23.57 1.67
N GLU A 419 4.84 24.56 2.36
CA GLU A 419 4.98 24.68 3.81
C GLU A 419 3.85 23.91 4.50
N ALA A 420 4.14 23.13 5.55
CA ALA A 420 3.13 22.34 6.24
C ALA A 420 1.98 23.18 6.84
N THR A 421 2.21 24.46 7.06
CA THR A 421 1.22 25.42 7.58
C THR A 421 0.41 26.12 6.50
N MET A 422 0.60 25.78 5.22
CA MET A 422 0.04 26.52 4.08
C MET A 422 -1.48 26.62 4.07
N TRP A 423 -2.21 25.68 4.67
CA TRP A 423 -3.69 25.74 4.79
C TRP A 423 -4.18 26.14 6.18
N GLY A 424 -3.28 26.31 7.16
CA GLY A 424 -3.65 26.43 8.56
C GLY A 424 -4.25 25.14 9.09
N ASN A 425 -5.41 25.22 9.74
CA ASN A 425 -6.12 24.04 10.23
C ASN A 425 -6.68 23.21 9.08
N LEU A 426 -6.42 21.91 9.09
CA LEU A 426 -6.98 20.96 8.13
C LEU A 426 -8.36 20.47 8.57
N PRO A 427 -9.16 19.85 7.66
CA PRO A 427 -10.49 19.32 7.99
C PRO A 427 -10.51 18.21 9.04
N ALA A 428 -9.40 17.51 9.20
CA ALA A 428 -9.22 16.46 10.20
C ALA A 428 -8.31 16.97 11.33
N LYS A 429 -8.56 16.51 12.57
CA LYS A 429 -7.62 16.72 13.68
C LYS A 429 -6.49 15.69 13.70
N GLY A 430 -6.72 14.50 13.13
CA GLY A 430 -5.71 13.47 12.86
C GLY A 430 -5.14 13.61 11.45
N PHE A 431 -5.72 12.92 10.46
CA PHE A 431 -5.22 12.84 9.09
C PHE A 431 -6.23 13.32 8.05
N PHE A 432 -5.82 14.29 7.23
CA PHE A 432 -6.50 14.67 6.00
C PHE A 432 -5.83 14.00 4.80
N VAL A 433 -6.54 13.10 4.13
CA VAL A 433 -6.06 12.35 2.97
C VAL A 433 -6.78 12.85 1.72
N ARG A 434 -6.02 13.27 0.71
CA ARG A 434 -6.61 13.76 -0.55
C ARG A 434 -5.82 13.34 -1.76
N HIS A 435 -6.49 12.96 -2.86
CA HIS A 435 -5.84 12.50 -4.09
C HIS A 435 -4.80 11.43 -3.77
N ALA A 436 -5.23 10.31 -3.20
CA ALA A 436 -4.34 9.27 -2.74
C ALA A 436 -4.90 7.87 -3.00
N ARG A 437 -4.03 6.90 -3.22
CA ARG A 437 -4.36 5.49 -3.46
C ARG A 437 -3.64 4.61 -2.46
N ASN A 438 -4.32 3.62 -1.91
CA ASN A 438 -3.73 2.64 -1.01
C ASN A 438 -3.02 3.29 0.20
N VAL A 439 -3.74 4.16 0.91
CA VAL A 439 -3.30 4.71 2.20
C VAL A 439 -3.86 3.82 3.30
N GLN A 440 -2.99 3.29 4.15
CA GLN A 440 -3.36 2.33 5.19
C GLN A 440 -2.95 2.85 6.56
N PHE A 441 -3.90 2.78 7.50
CA PHE A 441 -3.69 3.14 8.90
C PHE A 441 -3.86 1.90 9.80
N SER A 442 -2.98 1.75 10.79
CA SER A 442 -3.11 0.70 11.81
C SER A 442 -2.65 1.21 13.17
N ASN A 443 -3.47 1.05 14.21
CA ASN A 443 -3.13 1.50 15.57
C ASN A 443 -2.75 3.00 15.62
N ILE A 444 -3.72 3.85 15.29
CA ILE A 444 -3.60 5.30 15.36
C ILE A 444 -4.40 5.82 16.54
N HIS A 445 -3.79 6.66 17.37
CA HIS A 445 -4.44 7.31 18.49
C HIS A 445 -4.31 8.83 18.36
N VAL A 446 -5.46 9.53 18.35
CA VAL A 446 -5.50 10.99 18.29
C VAL A 446 -6.26 11.49 19.51
N SER A 447 -5.68 12.46 20.21
CA SER A 447 -6.26 13.06 21.42
C SER A 447 -5.99 14.55 21.43
N THR A 448 -6.90 15.30 22.05
CA THR A 448 -6.87 16.77 22.08
C THR A 448 -6.94 17.30 23.50
N VAL A 449 -6.29 18.44 23.74
CA VAL A 449 -6.38 19.17 25.02
C VAL A 449 -7.72 19.92 25.09
N ASP A 450 -8.00 20.74 24.08
CA ASP A 450 -9.25 21.46 23.93
C ASP A 450 -10.18 20.68 23.01
N GLU A 451 -11.49 20.69 23.32
CA GLU A 451 -12.50 20.03 22.50
C GLU A 451 -12.42 20.50 21.02
N ASP A 452 -12.33 19.54 20.11
CA ASP A 452 -12.17 19.79 18.67
C ASP A 452 -13.27 19.06 17.90
N VAL A 453 -14.06 19.83 17.14
CA VAL A 453 -15.23 19.32 16.42
C VAL A 453 -14.87 18.47 15.20
N ARG A 454 -13.63 18.54 14.72
CA ARG A 454 -13.21 17.81 13.52
C ARG A 454 -13.08 16.31 13.82
N PRO A 455 -13.35 15.44 12.84
CA PRO A 455 -13.08 14.01 12.97
C PRO A 455 -11.57 13.70 12.95
N ASP A 456 -11.19 12.51 13.40
CA ASP A 456 -9.80 12.06 13.36
C ASP A 456 -9.30 11.85 11.93
N PHE A 457 -10.18 11.46 11.01
CA PHE A 457 -9.86 11.20 9.60
C PHE A 457 -10.84 11.91 8.68
N VAL A 458 -10.32 12.48 7.60
CA VAL A 458 -11.11 12.99 6.46
C VAL A 458 -10.43 12.56 5.18
N GLU A 459 -11.20 11.94 4.28
CA GLU A 459 -10.73 11.50 2.95
C GLU A 459 -11.51 12.22 1.86
N VAL A 460 -10.81 12.66 0.80
CA VAL A 460 -11.39 13.38 -0.35
C VAL A 460 -10.66 12.92 -1.61
N ASP A 461 -11.37 12.59 -2.69
CA ASP A 461 -10.74 12.19 -3.97
C ASP A 461 -9.72 11.04 -3.84
N THR A 462 -9.93 10.10 -2.91
CA THR A 462 -9.08 8.91 -2.76
C THR A 462 -9.48 7.84 -3.79
N GLU A 463 -8.50 7.13 -4.34
CA GLU A 463 -8.74 6.09 -5.33
C GLU A 463 -9.00 4.75 -4.64
N GLY A 464 -10.24 4.27 -4.78
CA GLY A 464 -10.76 2.99 -4.30
C GLY A 464 -11.81 2.39 -5.25
N TRP A 465 -12.53 1.38 -4.81
CA TRP A 465 -13.61 0.69 -5.53
C TRP A 465 -14.92 0.72 -4.73
N GLY A 466 -16.05 0.52 -5.41
CA GLY A 466 -17.38 0.64 -4.80
C GLY A 466 -17.81 2.09 -4.57
N ASP A 467 -18.58 2.33 -3.52
CA ASP A 467 -19.13 3.64 -3.17
C ASP A 467 -18.02 4.62 -2.75
N GLN A 468 -18.00 5.81 -3.34
CA GLN A 468 -17.02 6.86 -3.04
C GLN A 468 -17.51 7.84 -1.97
N GLY A 469 -18.76 7.72 -1.49
CA GLY A 469 -19.33 8.58 -0.45
C GLY A 469 -19.75 9.98 -0.91
N ASP A 470 -19.55 10.30 -2.18
CA ASP A 470 -19.83 11.61 -2.80
C ASP A 470 -21.03 11.57 -3.78
N GLY A 471 -21.76 10.45 -3.80
CA GLY A 471 -22.83 10.19 -4.76
C GLY A 471 -22.36 9.55 -6.07
N THR A 472 -21.09 9.17 -6.17
CA THR A 472 -20.51 8.38 -7.27
C THR A 472 -20.03 7.01 -6.79
N TYR A 473 -19.74 6.11 -7.73
CA TYR A 473 -19.11 4.82 -7.48
C TYR A 473 -17.99 4.56 -8.49
N ARG A 474 -17.04 3.70 -8.11
CA ARG A 474 -16.01 3.14 -8.98
C ARG A 474 -16.18 1.63 -9.13
N ASN A 475 -16.04 1.13 -10.34
CA ASN A 475 -16.04 -0.30 -10.60
C ASN A 475 -14.69 -0.94 -10.23
N PRO A 476 -14.67 -2.19 -9.75
CA PRO A 476 -15.83 -3.05 -9.47
C PRO A 476 -16.65 -2.59 -8.25
N VAL A 477 -17.97 -2.74 -8.28
CA VAL A 477 -18.84 -2.45 -7.11
C VAL A 477 -18.78 -3.55 -6.04
N LEU A 478 -18.41 -4.77 -6.43
CA LEU A 478 -18.00 -5.83 -5.50
C LEU A 478 -16.67 -6.42 -5.96
N ASN A 479 -15.58 -6.04 -5.28
CA ASN A 479 -14.23 -6.52 -5.58
C ASN A 479 -13.94 -7.86 -4.90
N ALA A 480 -14.76 -8.86 -5.20
CA ALA A 480 -14.66 -10.23 -4.72
C ALA A 480 -15.32 -11.17 -5.73
N ASP A 481 -15.07 -12.48 -5.64
CA ASP A 481 -15.53 -13.46 -6.62
C ASP A 481 -17.03 -13.81 -6.54
N PHE A 482 -17.87 -12.88 -7.01
CA PHE A 482 -19.30 -13.04 -7.25
C PHE A 482 -19.56 -13.36 -8.72
N SER A 483 -18.95 -14.45 -9.16
CA SER A 483 -19.21 -15.14 -10.42
C SER A 483 -20.69 -15.18 -10.82
N ASP A 484 -20.99 -14.90 -12.09
CA ASP A 484 -22.32 -15.08 -12.68
C ASP A 484 -23.46 -14.35 -11.93
N PRO A 485 -23.30 -13.05 -11.62
CA PRO A 485 -24.26 -12.34 -10.80
C PRO A 485 -25.61 -12.22 -11.52
N ASP A 486 -26.70 -12.58 -10.84
CA ASP A 486 -28.06 -12.26 -11.28
C ASP A 486 -28.76 -11.40 -10.24
N VAL A 487 -29.38 -10.31 -10.69
CA VAL A 487 -29.96 -9.28 -9.83
C VAL A 487 -31.41 -9.02 -10.24
N ILE A 488 -32.29 -8.92 -9.24
CA ILE A 488 -33.66 -8.42 -9.43
C ILE A 488 -33.96 -7.27 -8.47
N ARG A 489 -34.96 -6.48 -8.83
CA ARG A 489 -35.56 -5.47 -7.96
C ARG A 489 -36.94 -5.94 -7.48
N VAL A 490 -37.22 -5.78 -6.19
CA VAL A 490 -38.57 -5.96 -5.61
C VAL A 490 -38.89 -4.72 -4.77
N GLY A 491 -39.86 -3.93 -5.23
CA GLY A 491 -40.10 -2.60 -4.66
C GLY A 491 -38.87 -1.70 -4.83
N ASN A 492 -38.32 -1.20 -3.72
CA ASN A 492 -37.15 -0.30 -3.71
C ASN A 492 -35.83 -1.01 -3.36
N LYS A 493 -35.83 -2.35 -3.30
CA LYS A 493 -34.67 -3.14 -2.90
C LYS A 493 -34.20 -4.04 -4.02
N PHE A 494 -32.91 -4.33 -4.01
CA PHE A 494 -32.23 -5.16 -4.98
C PHE A 494 -31.69 -6.43 -4.32
N TYR A 495 -31.78 -7.55 -5.03
CA TYR A 495 -31.37 -8.86 -4.53
C TYR A 495 -30.47 -9.54 -5.54
N MET A 496 -29.32 -10.05 -5.08
CA MET A 496 -28.33 -10.72 -5.92
C MET A 496 -28.08 -12.15 -5.46
N VAL A 497 -27.92 -13.04 -6.43
CA VAL A 497 -27.33 -14.37 -6.27
C VAL A 497 -26.18 -14.55 -7.26
N ALA A 498 -25.26 -15.45 -6.95
CA ALA A 498 -24.06 -15.74 -7.75
C ALA A 498 -23.74 -17.24 -7.68
N SER A 499 -22.98 -17.75 -8.65
CA SER A 499 -22.50 -19.13 -8.64
C SER A 499 -21.63 -19.37 -7.42
N ASP A 500 -21.80 -20.51 -6.74
CA ASP A 500 -20.95 -20.92 -5.62
C ASP A 500 -20.35 -22.31 -5.80
N PHE A 501 -20.73 -23.03 -6.86
CA PHE A 501 -20.19 -24.35 -7.21
C PHE A 501 -20.27 -25.31 -6.01
N HIS A 502 -19.12 -25.83 -5.59
CA HIS A 502 -18.97 -26.81 -4.53
C HIS A 502 -19.00 -26.21 -3.12
N PHE A 503 -19.13 -24.88 -3.00
CA PHE A 503 -19.27 -24.22 -1.71
C PHE A 503 -20.73 -24.22 -1.27
N MET A 504 -20.97 -24.67 -0.03
CA MET A 504 -22.32 -24.81 0.49
C MET A 504 -22.85 -23.50 1.05
N GLY A 505 -24.13 -23.23 0.82
CA GLY A 505 -24.76 -21.98 1.21
C GLY A 505 -24.73 -20.93 0.11
N MET A 506 -25.41 -21.15 -1.02
CA MET A 506 -25.53 -20.11 -2.05
C MET A 506 -26.03 -18.81 -1.41
N GLN A 507 -25.21 -17.77 -1.48
CA GLN A 507 -25.42 -16.52 -0.75
C GLN A 507 -26.46 -15.64 -1.45
N VAL A 508 -27.34 -15.02 -0.66
CA VAL A 508 -28.27 -14.00 -1.12
C VAL A 508 -27.83 -12.66 -0.56
N LEU A 509 -27.63 -11.68 -1.44
CA LEU A 509 -27.25 -10.32 -1.06
C LEU A 509 -28.42 -9.37 -1.27
N GLU A 510 -28.49 -8.32 -0.45
CA GLU A 510 -29.46 -7.23 -0.55
C GLU A 510 -28.72 -5.90 -0.68
N SER A 511 -29.26 -4.99 -1.49
CA SER A 511 -28.82 -3.61 -1.60
C SER A 511 -30.01 -2.66 -1.64
N ASP A 512 -29.85 -1.49 -1.03
CA ASP A 512 -30.80 -0.39 -1.13
C ASP A 512 -30.45 0.58 -2.27
N ASP A 513 -29.21 0.51 -2.78
CA ASP A 513 -28.68 1.51 -3.71
C ASP A 513 -27.86 0.96 -4.89
N MET A 514 -27.88 -0.36 -5.10
CA MET A 514 -27.19 -1.09 -6.18
C MET A 514 -25.65 -1.16 -6.04
N VAL A 515 -25.06 -0.42 -5.11
CA VAL A 515 -23.60 -0.35 -4.95
C VAL A 515 -23.18 -1.01 -3.64
N ASN A 516 -23.87 -0.71 -2.54
CA ASN A 516 -23.59 -1.23 -1.23
C ASN A 516 -24.40 -2.49 -0.97
N TRP A 517 -23.73 -3.63 -0.77
CA TRP A 517 -24.38 -4.94 -0.61
C TRP A 517 -24.11 -5.56 0.76
N ARG A 518 -25.12 -6.26 1.28
CA ARG A 518 -25.04 -7.07 2.51
C ARG A 518 -25.56 -8.47 2.29
N TYR A 519 -24.97 -9.46 2.97
CA TYR A 519 -25.53 -10.82 3.00
C TYR A 519 -26.81 -10.85 3.85
N ILE A 520 -27.86 -11.52 3.37
CA ILE A 520 -29.12 -11.63 4.11
C ILE A 520 -29.58 -13.07 4.35
N SER A 521 -29.15 -14.04 3.53
CA SER A 521 -29.42 -15.46 3.76
C SER A 521 -28.52 -16.38 2.93
N GLN A 522 -28.70 -17.68 3.12
CA GLN A 522 -28.16 -18.74 2.27
C GLN A 522 -29.28 -19.70 1.86
N ILE A 523 -29.31 -20.14 0.60
CA ILE A 523 -30.45 -20.87 0.02
C ILE A 523 -30.50 -22.34 0.46
N TYR A 524 -29.35 -23.01 0.53
CA TYR A 524 -29.26 -24.42 0.87
C TYR A 524 -27.98 -24.71 1.64
N ARG A 525 -28.00 -25.72 2.51
CA ARG A 525 -26.83 -26.09 3.34
C ARG A 525 -26.05 -27.29 2.80
N ARG A 526 -26.66 -28.11 1.94
CA ARG A 526 -26.13 -29.42 1.55
C ARG A 526 -26.75 -29.92 0.25
N PHE A 527 -25.98 -30.74 -0.50
CA PHE A 527 -26.50 -31.63 -1.55
C PHE A 527 -26.65 -33.07 -1.03
N ASN A 528 -27.82 -33.67 -1.27
CA ASN A 528 -28.13 -35.07 -0.91
C ASN A 528 -27.83 -36.02 -2.08
N GLU A 529 -26.64 -35.90 -2.68
CA GLU A 529 -26.21 -36.71 -3.83
C GLU A 529 -24.88 -37.43 -3.50
N PRO A 530 -24.59 -38.60 -4.10
CA PRO A 530 -23.39 -39.38 -3.78
C PRO A 530 -22.10 -38.58 -3.98
N GLY A 531 -21.13 -38.72 -3.06
CA GLY A 531 -19.79 -38.11 -3.16
C GLY A 531 -19.64 -36.71 -2.55
N TRP A 532 -20.74 -35.99 -2.29
CA TRP A 532 -20.70 -34.65 -1.69
C TRP A 532 -20.18 -34.64 -0.25
N ASP A 533 -20.50 -35.67 0.55
CA ASP A 533 -19.97 -35.84 1.91
C ASP A 533 -18.48 -36.24 1.97
N ALA A 534 -17.89 -36.55 0.81
CA ALA A 534 -16.52 -37.02 0.65
C ALA A 534 -15.63 -36.05 -0.15
N ASN A 535 -16.10 -34.81 -0.41
CA ASN A 535 -15.37 -33.77 -1.15
C ASN A 535 -14.94 -34.19 -2.58
N LEU A 536 -15.77 -34.97 -3.29
CA LEU A 536 -15.44 -35.50 -4.61
C LEU A 536 -15.87 -34.61 -5.79
N HIS A 537 -16.60 -33.52 -5.54
CA HIS A 537 -17.32 -32.73 -6.56
C HIS A 537 -16.79 -31.31 -6.71
N TYR A 538 -15.47 -31.15 -6.71
CA TYR A 538 -14.85 -29.87 -7.03
C TYR A 538 -15.24 -29.40 -8.44
N ALA A 539 -15.57 -28.11 -8.59
CA ALA A 539 -16.19 -27.50 -9.77
C ALA A 539 -17.62 -27.98 -10.09
N GLY A 540 -18.21 -28.88 -9.28
CA GLY A 540 -19.62 -29.24 -9.33
C GLY A 540 -20.51 -28.24 -8.60
N GLY A 541 -21.74 -28.66 -8.28
CA GLY A 541 -22.68 -27.88 -7.46
C GLY A 541 -23.31 -26.72 -8.21
N SER A 542 -23.58 -25.60 -7.55
CA SER A 542 -24.38 -24.52 -8.15
C SER A 542 -23.61 -23.67 -9.14
N TRP A 543 -23.83 -23.94 -10.43
CA TRP A 543 -23.40 -23.05 -11.51
C TRP A 543 -24.39 -21.88 -11.65
N ALA A 544 -24.17 -21.06 -12.67
CA ALA A 544 -24.91 -19.84 -12.99
C ALA A 544 -26.38 -19.84 -12.54
N PRO A 545 -26.71 -19.13 -11.44
CA PRO A 545 -28.07 -19.11 -10.95
C PRO A 545 -28.90 -18.07 -11.67
N SER A 546 -30.21 -18.19 -11.54
CA SER A 546 -31.15 -17.09 -11.74
C SER A 546 -32.03 -16.87 -10.53
N ILE A 547 -32.37 -15.62 -10.25
CA ILE A 547 -33.33 -15.23 -9.22
C ILE A 547 -34.50 -14.50 -9.84
N ARG A 548 -35.75 -14.86 -9.52
CA ARG A 548 -36.96 -14.17 -10.00
C ARG A 548 -37.96 -13.99 -8.87
N TYR A 549 -38.75 -12.92 -8.93
CA TYR A 549 -39.87 -12.69 -8.02
C TYR A 549 -41.18 -12.81 -8.80
N HIS A 550 -42.04 -13.73 -8.40
CA HIS A 550 -43.30 -13.98 -9.05
C HIS A 550 -44.35 -14.41 -8.02
N SER A 551 -45.56 -13.86 -8.11
CA SER A 551 -46.71 -14.25 -7.28
C SER A 551 -46.40 -14.32 -5.77
N GLY A 552 -45.64 -13.35 -5.24
CA GLY A 552 -45.32 -13.26 -3.82
C GLY A 552 -44.11 -14.08 -3.37
N LEU A 553 -43.45 -14.80 -4.26
CA LEU A 553 -42.31 -15.68 -3.95
C LEU A 553 -41.07 -15.30 -4.74
N PHE A 554 -39.92 -15.42 -4.08
CA PHE A 554 -38.61 -15.50 -4.70
C PHE A 554 -38.38 -16.93 -5.17
N TYR A 555 -37.87 -17.07 -6.38
CA TYR A 555 -37.48 -18.32 -7.01
C TYR A 555 -36.01 -18.24 -7.35
N VAL A 556 -35.23 -19.26 -6.99
CA VAL A 556 -33.86 -19.41 -7.45
C VAL A 556 -33.71 -20.73 -8.17
N TYR A 557 -33.14 -20.69 -9.38
CA TYR A 557 -32.81 -21.85 -10.20
C TYR A 557 -31.32 -21.89 -10.46
N PHE A 558 -30.76 -23.08 -10.52
CA PHE A 558 -29.39 -23.32 -10.98
C PHE A 558 -29.28 -24.74 -11.51
N CYS A 559 -28.30 -24.98 -12.37
CA CYS A 559 -27.93 -26.33 -12.75
C CYS A 559 -26.68 -26.77 -11.99
N THR A 560 -26.57 -28.07 -11.76
CA THR A 560 -25.29 -28.72 -11.50
C THR A 560 -24.83 -29.44 -12.78
N PRO A 561 -23.52 -29.61 -13.00
CA PRO A 561 -23.02 -30.23 -14.23
C PRO A 561 -23.40 -31.71 -14.37
N ASP A 562 -23.64 -32.40 -13.24
CA ASP A 562 -23.86 -33.86 -13.21
C ASP A 562 -25.29 -34.26 -12.81
N GLU A 563 -25.87 -33.63 -11.78
CA GLU A 563 -27.16 -34.06 -11.22
C GLU A 563 -28.38 -33.41 -11.89
N GLY A 564 -28.32 -32.12 -12.19
CA GLY A 564 -29.26 -31.43 -13.07
C GLY A 564 -29.85 -30.12 -12.55
N LEU A 565 -31.09 -29.84 -12.97
CA LEU A 565 -31.76 -28.56 -12.73
C LEU A 565 -32.43 -28.55 -11.36
N TYR A 566 -31.96 -27.69 -10.46
CA TYR A 566 -32.53 -27.49 -9.14
C TYR A 566 -33.25 -26.14 -9.02
N MET A 567 -34.18 -26.07 -8.09
CA MET A 567 -34.80 -24.82 -7.67
C MET A 567 -35.13 -24.77 -6.17
N SER A 568 -35.27 -23.56 -5.64
CA SER A 568 -35.82 -23.29 -4.31
C SER A 568 -36.67 -22.01 -4.31
N THR A 569 -37.55 -21.87 -3.32
CA THR A 569 -38.43 -20.71 -3.16
C THR A 569 -38.39 -20.15 -1.73
N ALA A 570 -38.68 -18.86 -1.58
CA ALA A 570 -38.93 -18.21 -0.29
C ALA A 570 -39.91 -17.05 -0.45
N SER A 571 -40.77 -16.79 0.54
CA SER A 571 -41.61 -15.58 0.56
C SER A 571 -40.84 -14.34 1.05
N ASN A 572 -39.75 -14.56 1.80
CA ASN A 572 -38.83 -13.54 2.27
C ASN A 572 -37.41 -13.93 1.80
N PRO A 573 -36.65 -13.05 1.13
CA PRO A 573 -35.33 -13.39 0.62
C PRO A 573 -34.30 -13.57 1.75
N ALA A 574 -34.61 -13.14 2.98
CA ALA A 574 -33.85 -13.49 4.19
C ALA A 574 -34.12 -14.94 4.68
N GLY A 575 -35.02 -15.66 4.01
CA GLY A 575 -35.41 -17.02 4.33
C GLY A 575 -36.58 -17.13 5.32
N PRO A 576 -36.92 -18.37 5.74
CA PRO A 576 -36.28 -19.61 5.31
C PRO A 576 -36.59 -19.94 3.84
N TRP A 577 -35.61 -20.53 3.16
CA TRP A 577 -35.77 -21.09 1.81
C TRP A 577 -36.33 -22.51 1.87
N ALA A 578 -37.15 -22.88 0.90
CA ALA A 578 -37.65 -24.24 0.75
C ALA A 578 -36.49 -25.22 0.45
N PRO A 579 -36.60 -26.49 0.85
CA PRO A 579 -35.63 -27.51 0.46
C PRO A 579 -35.43 -27.55 -1.07
N LEU A 580 -34.21 -27.85 -1.51
CA LEU A 580 -33.90 -27.97 -2.93
C LEU A 580 -34.83 -28.98 -3.61
N HIS A 581 -35.47 -28.54 -4.68
CA HIS A 581 -36.31 -29.37 -5.53
C HIS A 581 -35.58 -29.66 -6.84
N LEU A 582 -35.36 -30.93 -7.16
CA LEU A 582 -34.79 -31.35 -8.44
C LEU A 582 -35.88 -31.33 -9.51
N VAL A 583 -35.92 -30.27 -10.32
CA VAL A 583 -36.90 -30.07 -11.39
C VAL A 583 -36.72 -31.10 -12.49
N LYS A 584 -35.47 -31.39 -12.87
CA LYS A 584 -35.12 -32.37 -13.89
C LYS A 584 -33.75 -32.96 -13.59
N ARG A 585 -33.69 -34.29 -13.46
CA ARG A 585 -32.43 -35.03 -13.42
C ARG A 585 -31.86 -35.14 -14.83
N VAL A 586 -30.73 -34.47 -15.07
CA VAL A 586 -30.09 -34.39 -16.39
C VAL A 586 -28.67 -33.85 -16.23
N ALA A 587 -27.69 -34.40 -16.94
CA ALA A 587 -26.33 -33.87 -16.92
C ALA A 587 -26.13 -32.81 -18.00
N LYS A 588 -25.12 -31.95 -17.82
CA LYS A 588 -24.62 -30.99 -18.82
C LYS A 588 -25.62 -29.93 -19.27
N TRP A 589 -26.58 -29.57 -18.42
CA TRP A 589 -27.41 -28.38 -18.61
C TRP A 589 -26.85 -27.22 -17.81
N GLU A 590 -26.97 -26.00 -18.32
CA GLU A 590 -26.36 -24.79 -17.73
C GLU A 590 -27.30 -23.58 -17.85
N ASP A 591 -26.98 -22.55 -17.07
CA ASP A 591 -27.58 -21.21 -17.07
C ASP A 591 -29.11 -21.13 -17.16
N PRO A 592 -29.85 -21.77 -16.24
CA PRO A 592 -31.30 -21.72 -16.26
C PRO A 592 -31.83 -20.34 -15.87
N CYS A 593 -32.87 -19.88 -16.55
CA CYS A 593 -33.65 -18.71 -16.16
C CYS A 593 -35.15 -18.95 -16.34
N PRO A 594 -35.94 -19.02 -15.25
CA PRO A 594 -37.38 -19.15 -15.35
C PRO A 594 -38.02 -17.83 -15.79
N PHE A 595 -39.19 -17.93 -16.40
CA PHE A 595 -39.98 -16.80 -16.87
C PHE A 595 -41.46 -17.13 -16.78
N TRP A 596 -42.23 -16.28 -16.10
CA TRP A 596 -43.69 -16.36 -16.05
C TRP A 596 -44.26 -15.26 -16.92
N ASP A 597 -45.08 -15.64 -17.88
CA ASP A 597 -45.64 -14.71 -18.84
C ASP A 597 -47.03 -14.23 -18.42
N GLU A 598 -47.42 -13.08 -18.97
CA GLU A 598 -48.70 -12.43 -18.76
C GLU A 598 -49.87 -13.24 -19.37
N ASP A 599 -49.59 -14.21 -20.25
CA ASP A 599 -50.58 -15.12 -20.82
C ASP A 599 -50.92 -16.31 -19.90
N GLY A 600 -50.30 -16.37 -18.71
CA GLY A 600 -50.49 -17.42 -17.71
C GLY A 600 -49.64 -18.68 -17.94
N GLN A 601 -48.80 -18.71 -18.98
CA GLN A 601 -47.82 -19.77 -19.18
C GLN A 601 -46.51 -19.48 -18.44
N ALA A 602 -45.76 -20.53 -18.14
CA ALA A 602 -44.42 -20.43 -17.57
C ALA A 602 -43.42 -21.18 -18.45
N TYR A 603 -42.19 -20.66 -18.46
CA TYR A 603 -41.11 -21.12 -19.32
C TYR A 603 -39.79 -21.11 -18.57
N ILE A 604 -38.81 -21.80 -19.12
CA ILE A 604 -37.42 -21.71 -18.67
C ILE A 604 -36.47 -21.73 -19.86
N GLY A 605 -35.58 -20.74 -19.88
CA GLY A 605 -34.43 -20.71 -20.78
C GLY A 605 -33.24 -21.41 -20.17
N ARG A 606 -32.43 -22.07 -20.98
CA ARG A 606 -31.17 -22.68 -20.53
C ARG A 606 -30.18 -22.84 -21.68
N SER A 607 -28.91 -23.05 -21.33
CA SER A 607 -27.81 -23.44 -22.22
C SER A 607 -27.39 -24.90 -21.93
N GLN A 608 -26.24 -25.33 -22.45
CA GLN A 608 -25.64 -26.63 -22.15
C GLN A 608 -24.14 -26.51 -21.94
N HIS A 609 -23.55 -27.56 -21.37
CA HIS A 609 -22.13 -27.61 -21.07
C HIS A 609 -21.25 -27.28 -22.27
N GLY A 610 -20.42 -26.26 -22.09
CA GLY A 610 -19.53 -25.73 -23.12
C GLY A 610 -20.15 -24.63 -23.99
N ALA A 611 -21.27 -24.05 -23.53
CA ALA A 611 -22.05 -22.97 -24.15
C ALA A 611 -22.84 -23.34 -25.41
N GLY A 612 -24.10 -22.89 -25.43
CA GLY A 612 -25.03 -22.99 -26.56
C GLY A 612 -25.42 -24.41 -26.97
N PRO A 613 -26.59 -24.62 -27.60
CA PRO A 613 -27.54 -23.60 -28.01
C PRO A 613 -28.46 -23.15 -26.86
N ILE A 614 -29.18 -22.06 -27.07
CA ILE A 614 -30.22 -21.60 -26.13
C ILE A 614 -31.52 -22.33 -26.42
N ILE A 615 -32.05 -22.99 -25.38
CA ILE A 615 -33.23 -23.83 -25.46
C ILE A 615 -34.30 -23.33 -24.48
N VAL A 616 -35.54 -23.26 -24.94
CA VAL A 616 -36.70 -22.82 -24.15
C VAL A 616 -37.66 -23.97 -23.94
N HIS A 617 -37.99 -24.26 -22.68
CA HIS A 617 -38.95 -25.27 -22.27
C HIS A 617 -40.21 -24.62 -21.71
N ARG A 618 -41.37 -25.27 -21.85
CA ARG A 618 -42.53 -24.96 -21.01
C ARG A 618 -42.35 -25.54 -19.62
N MET A 619 -42.87 -24.83 -18.63
CA MET A 619 -42.78 -25.17 -17.22
C MET A 619 -44.17 -25.08 -16.56
N SER A 620 -44.41 -25.88 -15.52
CA SER A 620 -45.59 -25.73 -14.68
C SER A 620 -45.60 -24.36 -13.99
N ALA A 621 -46.80 -23.85 -13.68
CA ALA A 621 -46.96 -22.53 -13.06
C ALA A 621 -46.25 -22.42 -11.69
N ASP A 622 -46.16 -23.51 -10.94
CA ASP A 622 -45.42 -23.58 -9.68
C ASP A 622 -43.89 -23.68 -9.87
N GLY A 623 -43.43 -23.81 -11.12
CA GLY A 623 -42.04 -23.89 -11.49
C GLY A 623 -41.36 -25.26 -11.29
N LYS A 624 -42.09 -26.27 -10.82
CA LYS A 624 -41.49 -27.53 -10.34
C LYS A 624 -41.33 -28.62 -11.39
N THR A 625 -41.89 -28.46 -12.59
CA THR A 625 -41.91 -29.52 -13.61
C THR A 625 -41.79 -28.93 -15.01
N LEU A 626 -40.98 -29.55 -15.87
CA LEU A 626 -40.92 -29.23 -17.30
C LEU A 626 -42.04 -29.98 -18.03
N LEU A 627 -42.70 -29.30 -18.95
CA LEU A 627 -43.88 -29.80 -19.67
C LEU A 627 -43.58 -30.23 -21.10
N ASP A 628 -42.32 -30.10 -21.54
CA ASP A 628 -41.83 -30.54 -22.84
C ASP A 628 -40.30 -30.76 -22.84
N GLU A 629 -39.80 -31.27 -23.97
CA GLU A 629 -38.38 -31.50 -24.21
C GLU A 629 -37.60 -30.24 -24.62
N GLY A 630 -38.29 -29.10 -24.74
CA GLY A 630 -37.72 -27.82 -25.13
C GLY A 630 -37.54 -27.62 -26.63
N LYS A 631 -37.35 -26.36 -27.03
CA LYS A 631 -37.10 -25.94 -28.41
C LYS A 631 -35.86 -25.05 -28.45
N THR A 632 -34.92 -25.37 -29.34
CA THR A 632 -33.80 -24.48 -29.66
C THR A 632 -34.34 -23.19 -30.27
N VAL A 633 -34.00 -22.05 -29.68
CA VAL A 633 -34.44 -20.73 -30.14
C VAL A 633 -33.31 -19.89 -30.70
N TYR A 634 -32.06 -20.21 -30.34
CA TYR A 634 -30.89 -19.48 -30.79
C TYR A 634 -29.62 -20.34 -30.72
N GLU A 635 -28.77 -20.23 -31.74
CA GLU A 635 -27.42 -20.77 -31.77
C GLU A 635 -26.45 -19.63 -32.10
N GLY A 636 -25.42 -19.46 -31.28
CA GLY A 636 -24.46 -18.37 -31.41
C GLY A 636 -23.09 -18.75 -30.83
N PRO A 637 -22.04 -17.96 -31.12
CA PRO A 637 -20.68 -18.23 -30.67
C PRO A 637 -20.57 -18.23 -29.13
N ILE A 638 -20.53 -19.42 -28.53
CA ILE A 638 -20.44 -19.60 -27.07
C ILE A 638 -21.60 -18.87 -26.36
N ALA A 639 -22.82 -19.10 -26.85
CA ALA A 639 -24.04 -18.48 -26.31
C ALA A 639 -24.46 -19.13 -24.98
N GLU A 640 -24.35 -18.39 -23.87
CA GLU A 640 -24.60 -18.93 -22.52
C GLU A 640 -25.31 -17.90 -21.62
N GLY A 641 -25.32 -18.10 -20.31
CA GLY A 641 -25.77 -17.11 -19.32
C GLY A 641 -27.22 -16.62 -19.49
N THR A 642 -28.14 -17.48 -19.95
CA THR A 642 -29.50 -17.10 -20.35
C THR A 642 -30.24 -16.28 -19.30
N LYS A 643 -30.59 -15.02 -19.59
CA LYS A 643 -31.53 -14.22 -18.77
C LYS A 643 -32.74 -13.76 -19.57
N PHE A 644 -33.92 -14.14 -19.09
CA PHE A 644 -35.21 -13.79 -19.68
C PHE A 644 -35.76 -12.47 -19.15
N MET A 645 -36.38 -11.70 -20.04
CA MET A 645 -37.17 -10.51 -19.74
C MET A 645 -38.25 -10.29 -20.82
N LYS A 646 -39.35 -9.62 -20.49
CA LYS A 646 -40.34 -9.15 -21.46
C LYS A 646 -40.58 -7.65 -21.29
N ARG A 647 -40.62 -6.90 -22.40
CA ARG A 647 -40.86 -5.44 -22.39
C ARG A 647 -41.46 -5.02 -23.73
N ASN A 648 -42.49 -4.15 -23.71
CA ASN A 648 -43.14 -3.60 -24.91
C ASN A 648 -43.56 -4.66 -25.95
N GLY A 649 -44.04 -5.82 -25.47
CA GLY A 649 -44.45 -6.94 -26.31
C GLY A 649 -43.28 -7.67 -27.01
N TRP A 650 -42.05 -7.47 -26.55
CA TRP A 650 -40.87 -8.22 -26.98
C TRP A 650 -40.40 -9.14 -25.85
N TYR A 651 -40.05 -10.37 -26.20
CA TYR A 651 -39.25 -11.27 -25.37
C TYR A 651 -37.78 -10.95 -25.60
N TYR A 652 -37.00 -10.82 -24.54
CA TYR A 652 -35.57 -10.59 -24.57
C TYR A 652 -34.82 -11.74 -23.92
N LEU A 653 -33.71 -12.14 -24.56
CA LEU A 653 -32.69 -12.99 -23.97
C LEU A 653 -31.41 -12.18 -23.87
N ILE A 654 -30.95 -11.92 -22.65
CA ILE A 654 -29.69 -11.24 -22.38
C ILE A 654 -28.66 -12.33 -22.12
N ILE A 655 -27.69 -12.48 -23.01
CA ILE A 655 -26.71 -13.58 -23.02
C ILE A 655 -25.30 -13.06 -23.31
N PRO A 656 -24.27 -13.50 -22.59
CA PRO A 656 -22.91 -13.34 -23.07
C PRO A 656 -22.63 -14.25 -24.28
N GLU A 657 -21.65 -13.86 -25.08
CA GLU A 657 -21.08 -14.65 -26.16
C GLU A 657 -19.56 -14.42 -26.25
N GLY A 658 -18.83 -15.35 -26.87
CA GLY A 658 -17.37 -15.24 -27.05
C GLY A 658 -16.53 -15.68 -25.85
N GLY A 659 -17.16 -16.14 -24.76
CA GLY A 659 -16.53 -16.75 -23.59
C GLY A 659 -15.97 -15.78 -22.56
N VAL A 660 -15.67 -16.31 -21.37
CA VAL A 660 -15.13 -15.56 -20.23
C VAL A 660 -13.80 -14.91 -20.59
N GLY A 661 -13.66 -13.61 -20.27
CA GLY A 661 -12.42 -12.85 -20.45
C GLY A 661 -12.18 -12.27 -21.84
N THR A 662 -12.82 -12.81 -22.89
CA THR A 662 -12.68 -12.34 -24.28
C THR A 662 -13.98 -11.95 -24.96
N GLY A 663 -15.12 -12.29 -24.34
CA GLY A 663 -16.44 -12.13 -24.92
C GLY A 663 -17.06 -10.74 -24.82
N TRP A 664 -18.36 -10.68 -25.05
CA TRP A 664 -19.18 -9.48 -25.02
C TRP A 664 -20.60 -9.83 -24.57
N GLN A 665 -21.42 -8.81 -24.33
CA GLN A 665 -22.83 -8.99 -24.03
C GLN A 665 -23.68 -8.87 -25.31
N THR A 666 -24.46 -9.90 -25.56
CA THR A 666 -25.48 -9.94 -26.61
C THR A 666 -26.87 -9.85 -26.00
N VAL A 667 -27.76 -9.15 -26.71
CA VAL A 667 -29.20 -9.20 -26.45
C VAL A 667 -29.88 -9.75 -27.70
N LEU A 668 -30.80 -10.67 -27.46
CA LEU A 668 -31.71 -11.20 -28.46
C LEU A 668 -33.12 -10.68 -28.19
N ARG A 669 -33.92 -10.43 -29.22
CA ARG A 669 -35.35 -10.14 -29.04
C ARG A 669 -36.26 -10.81 -30.06
N ALA A 670 -37.47 -11.18 -29.66
CA ALA A 670 -38.49 -11.76 -30.54
C ALA A 670 -39.91 -11.35 -30.12
N ARG A 671 -40.86 -11.38 -31.06
CA ARG A 671 -42.30 -11.20 -30.76
C ARG A 671 -42.98 -12.48 -30.30
N ASN A 672 -42.38 -13.63 -30.58
CA ASN A 672 -42.82 -14.94 -30.13
C ASN A 672 -41.68 -15.54 -29.29
N ILE A 673 -42.01 -16.16 -28.15
CA ILE A 673 -41.02 -16.72 -27.23
C ILE A 673 -40.12 -17.79 -27.88
N TYR A 674 -40.59 -18.45 -28.93
CA TYR A 674 -39.84 -19.44 -29.70
C TYR A 674 -39.14 -18.86 -30.94
N GLY A 675 -39.08 -17.53 -31.06
CA GLY A 675 -38.41 -16.82 -32.12
C GLY A 675 -39.25 -16.63 -33.40
N PRO A 676 -38.60 -16.24 -34.51
CA PRO A 676 -37.15 -16.04 -34.64
C PRO A 676 -36.67 -14.84 -33.79
N TYR A 677 -35.47 -14.98 -33.21
CA TYR A 677 -34.83 -13.93 -32.43
C TYR A 677 -33.91 -13.07 -33.31
N GLU A 678 -34.07 -11.75 -33.23
CA GLU A 678 -33.10 -10.76 -33.71
C GLU A 678 -31.96 -10.64 -32.70
N ARG A 679 -30.73 -10.36 -33.15
CA ARG A 679 -29.52 -10.29 -32.30
C ARG A 679 -28.84 -8.91 -32.37
N ARG A 680 -28.31 -8.43 -31.24
CA ARG A 680 -27.44 -7.25 -31.17
C ARG A 680 -26.37 -7.40 -30.08
N ILE A 681 -25.13 -6.98 -30.36
CA ILE A 681 -24.09 -6.79 -29.34
C ILE A 681 -24.33 -5.43 -28.68
N VAL A 682 -24.38 -5.38 -27.35
CA VAL A 682 -24.80 -4.19 -26.59
C VAL A 682 -23.77 -3.69 -25.59
N LEU A 683 -22.76 -4.51 -25.27
CA LEU A 683 -21.63 -4.15 -24.42
C LEU A 683 -20.41 -4.98 -24.84
N GLU A 684 -19.26 -4.35 -25.04
CA GLU A 684 -17.99 -5.02 -25.31
C GLU A 684 -16.84 -4.38 -24.54
N GLN A 685 -15.66 -5.00 -24.54
CA GLN A 685 -14.49 -4.41 -23.87
C GLN A 685 -14.08 -3.06 -24.49
N GLY A 686 -14.02 -3.01 -25.83
CA GLY A 686 -13.57 -1.85 -26.60
C GLY A 686 -12.17 -1.36 -26.19
N SER A 687 -12.08 -0.07 -25.91
CA SER A 687 -10.91 0.68 -25.43
C SER A 687 -10.65 0.56 -23.92
N THR A 688 -11.53 -0.10 -23.18
CA THR A 688 -11.44 -0.18 -21.71
C THR A 688 -10.56 -1.35 -21.24
N GLY A 689 -10.11 -1.27 -19.98
CA GLY A 689 -9.37 -2.34 -19.32
C GLY A 689 -10.25 -3.47 -18.75
N VAL A 690 -11.57 -3.41 -18.95
CA VAL A 690 -12.53 -4.38 -18.40
C VAL A 690 -12.73 -5.51 -19.41
N ASN A 691 -11.97 -6.58 -19.24
CA ASN A 691 -11.95 -7.71 -20.16
C ASN A 691 -13.25 -8.53 -20.11
N GLY A 692 -13.74 -8.89 -21.29
CA GLY A 692 -14.88 -9.78 -21.47
C GLY A 692 -16.06 -9.44 -20.55
N PRO A 693 -16.76 -8.30 -20.72
CA PRO A 693 -17.97 -8.01 -19.96
C PRO A 693 -18.98 -9.13 -20.19
N HIS A 694 -19.17 -9.96 -19.16
CA HIS A 694 -19.77 -11.27 -19.32
C HIS A 694 -20.77 -11.53 -18.20
N GLN A 695 -21.88 -12.19 -18.58
CA GLN A 695 -22.95 -12.73 -17.73
C GLN A 695 -23.43 -11.83 -16.59
N GLY A 696 -24.72 -11.50 -16.62
CA GLY A 696 -25.18 -10.40 -15.81
C GLY A 696 -26.68 -10.24 -15.76
N ALA A 697 -27.11 -9.11 -15.21
CA ALA A 697 -28.53 -8.79 -15.03
C ALA A 697 -28.83 -7.36 -15.45
N LEU A 698 -29.80 -7.21 -16.35
CA LEU A 698 -30.36 -5.93 -16.75
C LEU A 698 -31.56 -5.62 -15.83
N VAL A 699 -31.45 -4.57 -15.03
CA VAL A 699 -32.43 -4.24 -13.98
C VAL A 699 -32.71 -2.75 -13.97
N ASP A 700 -33.95 -2.38 -13.70
CA ASP A 700 -34.36 -0.99 -13.55
C ASP A 700 -34.22 -0.52 -12.09
N ALA A 701 -33.96 0.77 -11.90
CA ALA A 701 -34.00 1.42 -10.60
C ALA A 701 -35.39 2.08 -10.36
N PRO A 702 -35.75 2.41 -9.10
CA PRO A 702 -37.04 3.03 -8.78
C PRO A 702 -37.35 4.33 -9.52
N ASP A 703 -36.33 5.06 -10.00
CA ASP A 703 -36.48 6.29 -10.79
C ASP A 703 -36.74 6.03 -12.29
N GLY A 704 -36.77 4.76 -12.71
CA GLY A 704 -36.97 4.34 -14.10
C GLY A 704 -35.69 4.27 -14.94
N SER A 705 -34.53 4.61 -14.37
CA SER A 705 -33.23 4.38 -15.01
C SER A 705 -32.91 2.88 -15.10
N TRP A 706 -32.09 2.50 -16.07
CA TRP A 706 -31.71 1.10 -16.30
C TRP A 706 -30.22 0.88 -16.05
N TRP A 707 -29.88 -0.32 -15.60
CA TRP A 707 -28.52 -0.67 -15.21
C TRP A 707 -28.22 -2.12 -15.53
N PHE A 708 -26.96 -2.42 -15.77
CA PHE A 708 -26.50 -3.77 -16.07
C PHE A 708 -25.37 -4.17 -15.13
N TYR A 709 -25.58 -5.25 -14.38
CA TYR A 709 -24.49 -5.94 -13.70
C TYR A 709 -23.81 -6.89 -14.67
N HIS A 710 -22.51 -7.05 -14.56
CA HIS A 710 -21.75 -8.14 -15.18
C HIS A 710 -20.51 -8.42 -14.34
N PHE A 711 -19.78 -9.49 -14.64
CA PHE A 711 -18.47 -9.68 -14.04
C PHE A 711 -17.32 -9.32 -14.98
N GLN A 712 -16.14 -9.13 -14.38
CA GLN A 712 -14.83 -9.10 -15.03
C GLN A 712 -13.99 -10.28 -14.51
N GLU A 713 -13.29 -10.99 -15.39
CA GLU A 713 -12.36 -12.04 -14.98
C GLU A 713 -11.03 -11.44 -14.50
N THR A 714 -10.63 -11.79 -13.28
CA THR A 714 -9.30 -11.51 -12.73
C THR A 714 -8.60 -12.85 -12.43
N PRO A 715 -7.34 -13.08 -12.87
CA PRO A 715 -6.72 -14.41 -12.80
C PRO A 715 -6.59 -15.04 -11.40
N VAL A 716 -6.45 -14.20 -10.35
CA VAL A 716 -6.21 -14.65 -8.97
C VAL A 716 -7.44 -14.41 -8.08
N LEU A 717 -7.96 -13.19 -8.07
CA LEU A 717 -9.08 -12.80 -7.19
C LEU A 717 -10.41 -13.43 -7.63
N GLY A 718 -10.55 -13.81 -8.90
CA GLY A 718 -11.76 -14.43 -9.45
C GLY A 718 -12.58 -13.45 -10.28
N ARG A 719 -13.91 -13.59 -10.26
CA ARG A 719 -14.80 -12.80 -11.11
C ARG A 719 -15.46 -11.67 -10.30
N VAL A 720 -14.97 -10.45 -10.47
CA VAL A 720 -15.40 -9.24 -9.72
C VAL A 720 -16.59 -8.59 -10.41
N VAL A 721 -17.49 -7.93 -9.67
CA VAL A 721 -18.76 -7.44 -10.22
C VAL A 721 -18.69 -5.97 -10.57
N HIS A 722 -19.16 -5.64 -11.77
CA HIS A 722 -19.25 -4.30 -12.33
C HIS A 722 -20.71 -3.90 -12.50
N LEU A 723 -20.97 -2.60 -12.38
CA LEU A 723 -22.25 -1.97 -12.62
C LEU A 723 -22.12 -0.95 -13.76
N GLN A 724 -22.97 -1.07 -14.78
CA GLN A 724 -22.98 -0.20 -15.96
C GLN A 724 -24.30 0.56 -16.06
N PRO A 725 -24.27 1.86 -16.44
CA PRO A 725 -25.50 2.55 -16.84
C PRO A 725 -26.06 1.91 -18.10
N ALA A 726 -27.39 1.83 -18.21
CA ALA A 726 -28.06 1.33 -19.40
C ALA A 726 -29.23 2.24 -19.79
N ARG A 727 -29.53 2.31 -21.08
CA ARG A 727 -30.67 3.03 -21.63
C ARG A 727 -31.31 2.28 -22.78
N TRP A 728 -32.52 2.68 -23.16
CA TRP A 728 -33.26 2.04 -24.24
C TRP A 728 -33.37 2.96 -25.46
N GLU A 729 -33.00 2.45 -26.63
CA GLU A 729 -33.12 3.13 -27.91
C GLU A 729 -33.77 2.19 -28.93
N SER A 730 -34.91 2.58 -29.50
CA SER A 730 -35.65 1.76 -30.48
C SER A 730 -35.90 0.30 -30.01
N ASP A 731 -36.29 0.16 -28.73
CA ASP A 731 -36.51 -1.13 -28.05
C ASP A 731 -35.28 -2.07 -28.03
N TRP A 732 -34.07 -1.50 -28.05
CA TRP A 732 -32.81 -2.18 -27.74
C TRP A 732 -32.12 -1.51 -26.54
N PRO A 733 -31.52 -2.28 -25.62
CA PRO A 733 -30.69 -1.69 -24.58
C PRO A 733 -29.33 -1.27 -25.18
N VAL A 734 -28.83 -0.14 -24.71
CA VAL A 734 -27.46 0.34 -24.92
C VAL A 734 -26.84 0.42 -23.53
N ILE A 735 -25.77 -0.34 -23.30
CA ILE A 735 -25.18 -0.54 -21.98
C ILE A 735 -23.77 0.06 -21.97
N GLY A 736 -23.41 0.80 -20.92
CA GLY A 736 -22.13 1.50 -20.84
C GLY A 736 -22.09 2.75 -21.71
N VAL A 737 -20.88 3.13 -22.13
CA VAL A 737 -20.60 4.31 -22.97
C VAL A 737 -19.78 3.88 -24.18
N ASP A 738 -20.22 4.29 -25.36
CA ASP A 738 -19.51 4.07 -26.63
C ASP A 738 -18.42 5.15 -26.79
N TYR A 739 -17.22 4.87 -26.28
CA TYR A 739 -16.07 5.80 -26.33
C TYR A 739 -15.44 5.83 -27.72
N ASP A 740 -15.34 4.68 -28.38
CA ASP A 740 -14.73 4.55 -29.71
C ASP A 740 -15.66 4.89 -30.89
N LYS A 741 -16.96 5.09 -30.60
CA LYS A 741 -18.02 5.50 -31.53
C LYS A 741 -18.36 4.43 -32.57
N ASN A 742 -18.21 3.16 -32.22
CA ASN A 742 -18.53 2.05 -33.10
C ASN A 742 -20.02 1.60 -33.01
N GLY A 743 -20.79 2.18 -32.09
CA GLY A 743 -22.20 1.89 -31.86
C GLY A 743 -22.48 0.83 -30.80
N ILE A 744 -21.45 0.30 -30.14
CA ILE A 744 -21.52 -0.67 -29.04
C ILE A 744 -20.99 0.03 -27.78
N GLY A 745 -21.66 -0.13 -26.64
CA GLY A 745 -21.18 0.50 -25.42
C GLY A 745 -20.03 -0.27 -24.79
N GLU A 746 -19.27 0.43 -23.95
CA GLU A 746 -18.11 -0.10 -23.23
C GLU A 746 -18.24 0.17 -21.71
N PRO A 747 -17.65 -0.69 -20.84
CA PRO A 747 -17.69 -0.54 -19.40
C PRO A 747 -17.16 0.82 -18.88
N VAL A 748 -17.90 1.44 -17.96
CA VAL A 748 -17.43 2.64 -17.24
C VAL A 748 -16.55 2.24 -16.05
N ALA A 749 -15.49 3.00 -15.82
CA ALA A 749 -14.64 2.85 -14.62
C ALA A 749 -15.28 3.50 -13.38
N ALA A 750 -16.03 4.57 -13.57
CA ALA A 750 -16.73 5.30 -12.51
C ALA A 750 -18.02 5.92 -13.07
N TRP A 751 -19.04 6.08 -12.22
CA TRP A 751 -20.29 6.74 -12.63
C TRP A 751 -21.04 7.31 -11.42
N LYS A 752 -22.07 8.12 -11.70
CA LYS A 752 -23.01 8.56 -10.66
C LYS A 752 -23.79 7.35 -10.12
N LYS A 753 -24.02 7.30 -8.81
CA LYS A 753 -24.85 6.24 -8.21
C LYS A 753 -26.29 6.27 -8.76
N PRO A 754 -26.89 5.10 -9.00
CA PRO A 754 -28.29 4.98 -9.43
C PRO A 754 -29.25 5.55 -8.40
N VAL A 755 -29.03 5.20 -7.14
CA VAL A 755 -29.86 5.62 -6.02
C VAL A 755 -28.96 6.33 -5.01
N SER A 756 -29.37 7.52 -4.59
CA SER A 756 -28.64 8.26 -3.55
C SER A 756 -28.88 7.62 -2.19
N SER A 757 -27.82 7.44 -1.42
CA SER A 757 -27.86 6.93 -0.05
C SER A 757 -26.89 7.72 0.84
N VAL A 758 -27.16 7.74 2.15
CA VAL A 758 -26.51 8.67 3.11
C VAL A 758 -25.30 8.02 3.81
N GLY A 759 -24.89 6.80 3.42
CA GLY A 759 -23.72 6.15 4.03
C GLY A 759 -23.21 4.94 3.24
N ILE A 760 -21.90 4.71 3.33
CA ILE A 760 -21.21 3.54 2.81
C ILE A 760 -21.46 2.37 3.78
N SER A 761 -21.98 1.25 3.29
CA SER A 761 -22.11 0.03 4.09
C SER A 761 -20.93 -0.88 3.83
N GLY A 762 -20.14 -1.17 4.87
CA GLY A 762 -19.02 -2.10 4.77
C GLY A 762 -19.48 -3.52 4.41
N PHE A 763 -18.65 -4.23 3.63
CA PHE A 763 -18.87 -5.62 3.27
C PHE A 763 -18.38 -6.54 4.40
N GLN A 764 -19.20 -7.47 4.88
CA GLN A 764 -18.84 -8.30 6.03
C GLN A 764 -17.74 -9.31 5.68
N THR A 765 -16.61 -9.23 6.36
CA THR A 765 -15.44 -10.12 6.18
C THR A 765 -14.83 -10.64 7.49
N CYS A 766 -15.36 -10.21 8.63
CA CYS A 766 -14.85 -10.51 9.97
C CYS A 766 -15.89 -11.26 10.81
N ASP A 767 -15.40 -12.10 11.73
CA ASP A 767 -16.21 -12.88 12.65
C ASP A 767 -15.44 -13.15 13.95
N ASP A 768 -16.01 -12.72 15.08
CA ASP A 768 -15.48 -12.97 16.44
C ASP A 768 -16.12 -14.23 17.09
N PHE A 769 -16.93 -14.97 16.33
CA PHE A 769 -17.55 -16.24 16.73
C PHE A 769 -18.39 -16.18 18.03
N ASN A 770 -18.96 -15.01 18.33
CA ASN A 770 -19.78 -14.80 19.54
C ASN A 770 -21.21 -15.30 19.41
N ASP A 771 -21.76 -15.33 18.18
CA ASP A 771 -23.15 -15.66 17.90
C ASP A 771 -23.25 -16.87 16.94
N ALA A 772 -24.07 -16.79 15.89
CA ALA A 772 -24.08 -17.76 14.80
C ALA A 772 -22.95 -17.44 13.81
N LEU A 773 -22.48 -18.46 13.06
CA LEU A 773 -21.55 -18.23 11.95
C LEU A 773 -22.13 -17.18 10.99
N GLY A 774 -21.33 -16.17 10.65
CA GLY A 774 -21.72 -15.15 9.69
C GLY A 774 -22.08 -15.73 8.32
N LEU A 775 -23.02 -15.08 7.62
CA LEU A 775 -23.50 -15.52 6.29
C LEU A 775 -22.44 -15.43 5.17
N HIS A 776 -21.36 -14.69 5.42
CA HIS A 776 -20.20 -14.60 4.54
C HIS A 776 -19.40 -15.91 4.49
N TRP A 777 -19.54 -16.79 5.49
CA TRP A 777 -18.91 -18.10 5.53
C TRP A 777 -19.60 -19.12 4.64
N GLN A 778 -18.81 -19.94 3.97
CA GLN A 778 -19.26 -21.12 3.23
C GLN A 778 -18.36 -22.31 3.52
N TRP A 779 -18.96 -23.50 3.61
CA TRP A 779 -18.19 -24.74 3.75
C TRP A 779 -17.68 -25.20 2.38
N ASN A 780 -16.45 -25.68 2.33
CA ASN A 780 -15.98 -26.48 1.19
C ASN A 780 -16.70 -27.84 1.22
N HIS A 781 -17.67 -28.05 0.32
CA HIS A 781 -18.59 -29.18 0.30
C HIS A 781 -19.45 -29.32 1.58
N ASN A 782 -20.17 -30.45 1.70
CA ASN A 782 -21.09 -30.70 2.80
C ASN A 782 -20.35 -30.69 4.15
N PRO A 783 -20.83 -29.91 5.14
CA PRO A 783 -20.28 -29.95 6.48
C PRO A 783 -20.69 -31.23 7.22
N VAL A 784 -19.83 -31.64 8.16
CA VAL A 784 -20.12 -32.67 9.16
C VAL A 784 -20.48 -31.99 10.47
N ASP A 785 -21.78 -31.87 10.74
CA ASP A 785 -22.32 -30.98 11.79
C ASP A 785 -22.01 -31.40 13.22
N THR A 786 -21.67 -32.66 13.43
CA THR A 786 -21.19 -33.16 14.73
C THR A 786 -19.75 -32.75 15.05
N HIS A 787 -19.04 -32.17 14.06
CA HIS A 787 -17.59 -31.87 14.10
C HIS A 787 -17.26 -30.37 14.03
N TRP A 788 -18.24 -29.50 14.25
CA TRP A 788 -18.00 -28.08 14.51
C TRP A 788 -19.04 -27.54 15.50
N ASN A 789 -18.69 -26.53 16.28
CA ASN A 789 -19.64 -25.79 17.13
C ASN A 789 -19.04 -24.46 17.61
N LEU A 790 -19.89 -23.61 18.17
CA LEU A 790 -19.54 -22.34 18.82
C LEU A 790 -19.78 -22.38 20.34
N THR A 791 -19.98 -23.57 20.91
CA THR A 791 -20.49 -23.77 22.28
C THR A 791 -19.47 -24.39 23.22
N ASP A 792 -18.52 -25.18 22.72
CA ASP A 792 -17.48 -25.84 23.52
C ASP A 792 -16.55 -24.81 24.19
N ARG A 793 -16.36 -23.65 23.54
CA ARG A 793 -15.71 -22.46 24.10
C ARG A 793 -16.42 -21.22 23.53
N LYS A 794 -17.15 -20.50 24.38
CA LYS A 794 -17.89 -19.30 23.96
C LYS A 794 -16.94 -18.25 23.37
N GLY A 795 -17.34 -17.63 22.26
CA GLY A 795 -16.52 -16.67 21.52
C GLY A 795 -15.42 -17.33 20.68
N TRP A 796 -15.45 -18.65 20.49
CA TRP A 796 -14.46 -19.39 19.70
C TRP A 796 -15.15 -20.42 18.81
N LEU A 797 -14.69 -20.55 17.56
CA LEU A 797 -15.07 -21.66 16.68
C LEU A 797 -14.28 -22.91 17.04
N THR A 798 -14.96 -23.99 17.40
CA THR A 798 -14.34 -25.30 17.60
C THR A 798 -14.54 -26.18 16.36
N LEU A 799 -13.45 -26.69 15.78
CA LEU A 799 -13.44 -27.70 14.72
C LEU A 799 -12.86 -29.02 15.26
N LYS A 800 -13.63 -30.11 15.23
CA LYS A 800 -13.13 -31.44 15.62
C LYS A 800 -12.39 -32.09 14.46
N ALA A 801 -11.24 -32.70 14.74
CA ALA A 801 -10.38 -33.22 13.69
C ALA A 801 -10.98 -34.48 13.05
N MET A 802 -10.81 -34.61 11.75
CA MET A 802 -11.16 -35.81 10.97
C MET A 802 -9.94 -36.27 10.17
N PRO A 803 -9.81 -37.58 9.88
CA PRO A 803 -8.74 -38.08 9.02
C PRO A 803 -8.89 -37.53 7.60
N ALA A 804 -7.77 -37.15 6.97
CA ALA A 804 -7.70 -36.78 5.56
C ALA A 804 -6.38 -37.23 4.93
N ASP A 805 -6.47 -37.80 3.72
CA ASP A 805 -5.31 -38.30 2.96
C ASP A 805 -4.49 -37.18 2.31
N SER A 806 -5.10 -36.01 2.13
CA SER A 806 -4.42 -34.82 1.61
C SER A 806 -5.15 -33.56 2.05
N PHE A 807 -4.46 -32.42 1.96
CA PHE A 807 -5.02 -31.13 2.36
C PHE A 807 -6.30 -30.75 1.59
N LYS A 808 -6.39 -31.12 0.31
CA LYS A 808 -7.59 -30.93 -0.53
C LYS A 808 -8.79 -31.74 -0.02
N MET A 809 -8.57 -32.85 0.67
CA MET A 809 -9.64 -33.73 1.17
C MET A 809 -10.05 -33.42 2.61
N VAL A 810 -9.52 -32.34 3.19
CA VAL A 810 -9.92 -31.91 4.54
C VAL A 810 -11.40 -31.50 4.52
N ARG A 811 -12.17 -32.11 5.43
CA ARG A 811 -13.59 -31.79 5.64
C ARG A 811 -13.72 -30.67 6.68
N ASN A 812 -14.88 -30.00 6.67
CA ASN A 812 -15.14 -28.82 7.52
C ASN A 812 -14.08 -27.72 7.34
N MET A 813 -13.59 -27.50 6.12
CA MET A 813 -12.88 -26.26 5.81
C MET A 813 -13.91 -25.13 5.71
N LEU A 814 -13.85 -24.19 6.64
CA LEU A 814 -14.69 -23.00 6.66
C LEU A 814 -14.01 -21.93 5.82
N THR A 815 -14.68 -21.41 4.81
CA THR A 815 -14.06 -20.61 3.74
C THR A 815 -14.82 -19.31 3.50
N GLN A 816 -14.11 -18.25 3.13
CA GLN A 816 -14.72 -17.05 2.59
C GLN A 816 -13.98 -16.56 1.33
N LYS A 817 -14.60 -15.64 0.60
CA LYS A 817 -14.01 -15.01 -0.59
C LYS A 817 -12.87 -14.07 -0.13
N VAL A 818 -11.84 -13.91 -0.95
CA VAL A 818 -10.89 -12.79 -0.79
C VAL A 818 -11.56 -11.54 -1.34
N VAL A 819 -11.41 -10.42 -0.63
CA VAL A 819 -11.99 -9.12 -0.95
C VAL A 819 -10.87 -8.11 -1.17
N GLY A 820 -10.94 -7.38 -2.28
CA GLY A 820 -9.91 -6.44 -2.71
C GLY A 820 -8.72 -7.11 -3.40
N TYR A 821 -7.99 -6.32 -4.19
CA TYR A 821 -6.75 -6.78 -4.82
C TYR A 821 -5.60 -6.96 -3.82
N GLN A 822 -5.66 -6.26 -2.69
CA GLN A 822 -4.75 -6.41 -1.58
C GLN A 822 -5.55 -6.63 -0.29
N SER A 823 -5.25 -7.71 0.42
CA SER A 823 -5.93 -8.07 1.65
C SER A 823 -5.01 -8.72 2.68
N GLU A 824 -5.37 -8.62 3.94
CA GLU A 824 -4.74 -9.31 5.06
C GLU A 824 -5.80 -10.10 5.83
N SER A 825 -5.63 -11.41 5.95
CA SER A 825 -6.50 -12.26 6.79
C SER A 825 -5.74 -12.81 7.98
N THR A 826 -6.35 -12.75 9.16
CA THR A 826 -5.75 -13.12 10.43
C THR A 826 -6.69 -13.97 11.28
N THR A 827 -6.11 -14.87 12.08
CA THR A 827 -6.83 -15.68 13.06
C THR A 827 -5.90 -16.05 14.20
N LYS A 828 -6.47 -16.40 15.35
CA LYS A 828 -5.76 -16.99 16.49
C LYS A 828 -6.27 -18.40 16.72
N VAL A 829 -5.36 -19.37 16.81
CA VAL A 829 -5.69 -20.79 16.95
C VAL A 829 -5.07 -21.42 18.19
N SER A 830 -5.81 -22.34 18.80
CA SER A 830 -5.34 -23.30 19.79
C SER A 830 -5.66 -24.72 19.32
N ILE A 831 -4.82 -25.69 19.68
CA ILE A 831 -5.04 -27.10 19.30
C ILE A 831 -5.01 -28.03 20.52
N LYS A 832 -5.65 -29.18 20.38
CA LYS A 832 -5.55 -30.31 21.31
C LYS A 832 -5.35 -31.60 20.53
N GLY A 833 -4.57 -32.52 21.11
CA GLY A 833 -4.32 -33.84 20.52
C GLY A 833 -3.38 -33.77 19.32
N ASP A 834 -3.62 -34.61 18.32
CA ASP A 834 -2.80 -34.73 17.11
C ASP A 834 -3.32 -33.85 15.95
N SER A 835 -3.99 -32.74 16.29
CA SER A 835 -4.57 -31.81 15.32
C SER A 835 -3.51 -31.07 14.50
N TYR A 836 -3.80 -30.90 13.20
CA TYR A 836 -3.14 -29.97 12.29
C TYR A 836 -4.15 -28.92 11.88
N ALA A 837 -3.99 -27.68 12.36
CA ALA A 837 -5.00 -26.66 12.20
C ALA A 837 -4.41 -25.26 12.01
N GLY A 838 -5.13 -24.40 11.29
CA GLY A 838 -4.69 -23.04 11.07
C GLY A 838 -5.46 -22.34 9.96
N LEU A 839 -4.73 -21.48 9.23
CA LEU A 839 -5.23 -20.61 8.18
C LEU A 839 -4.81 -21.14 6.81
N PHE A 840 -5.73 -21.18 5.84
CA PHE A 840 -5.42 -21.59 4.48
C PHE A 840 -5.67 -20.48 3.47
N CYS A 841 -5.01 -20.60 2.32
CA CYS A 841 -5.28 -19.91 1.07
C CYS A 841 -5.37 -20.96 -0.03
N SER A 842 -6.53 -21.09 -0.68
CA SER A 842 -6.78 -22.14 -1.68
C SER A 842 -7.25 -21.56 -3.00
N GLY A 843 -6.96 -22.27 -4.07
CA GLY A 843 -7.42 -22.05 -5.44
C GLY A 843 -7.24 -23.36 -6.19
N LYS A 844 -6.46 -23.38 -7.27
CA LYS A 844 -6.02 -24.65 -7.88
C LYS A 844 -5.07 -25.46 -6.99
N LEU A 845 -4.26 -24.75 -6.19
CA LEU A 845 -3.42 -25.31 -5.15
C LEU A 845 -4.06 -25.06 -3.78
N PHE A 846 -3.84 -25.96 -2.83
CA PHE A 846 -4.23 -25.78 -1.44
C PHE A 846 -2.97 -25.52 -0.62
N CYS A 847 -2.92 -24.34 -0.01
CA CYS A 847 -1.78 -23.86 0.76
C CYS A 847 -2.24 -23.48 2.17
N GLY A 848 -1.46 -23.81 3.19
CA GLY A 848 -1.83 -23.51 4.58
C GLY A 848 -0.64 -23.26 5.48
N VAL A 849 -0.89 -22.49 6.52
CA VAL A 849 -0.02 -22.30 7.68
C VAL A 849 -0.79 -22.73 8.93
N GLY A 850 -0.14 -23.48 9.81
CA GLY A 850 -0.86 -24.04 10.94
C GLY A 850 0.03 -24.48 12.09
N LEU A 851 -0.63 -24.89 13.17
CA LEU A 851 -0.07 -25.41 14.38
C LEU A 851 -0.34 -26.92 14.45
N CYS A 852 0.69 -27.69 14.81
CA CYS A 852 0.59 -29.08 15.25
C CYS A 852 1.35 -29.25 16.57
N LYS A 853 1.28 -30.43 17.18
CA LYS A 853 1.94 -30.73 18.46
C LYS A 853 3.45 -30.47 18.47
N ASP A 854 4.10 -30.59 17.31
CA ASP A 854 5.54 -30.43 17.14
C ASP A 854 5.95 -28.98 16.80
N GLY A 855 4.98 -28.11 16.52
CA GLY A 855 5.17 -26.68 16.30
C GLY A 855 4.42 -26.12 15.09
N VAL A 856 4.96 -25.07 14.48
CA VAL A 856 4.34 -24.37 13.35
C VAL A 856 4.78 -25.00 12.03
N PHE A 857 3.81 -25.30 11.16
CA PHE A 857 4.03 -25.89 9.85
C PHE A 857 3.45 -25.04 8.72
N ILE A 858 3.97 -25.30 7.52
CA ILE A 858 3.35 -24.90 6.25
C ILE A 858 3.05 -26.16 5.43
N GLU A 859 1.99 -26.10 4.63
CA GLU A 859 1.63 -27.18 3.71
C GLU A 859 1.28 -26.61 2.33
N PHE A 860 1.95 -27.10 1.30
CA PHE A 860 1.77 -26.67 -0.08
C PHE A 860 1.46 -27.87 -0.96
N GLY A 861 0.24 -27.96 -1.49
CA GLY A 861 -0.15 -29.06 -2.40
C GLY A 861 0.05 -30.44 -1.78
N GLY A 862 -0.23 -30.59 -0.49
CA GLY A 862 -0.04 -31.84 0.27
C GLY A 862 1.39 -32.08 0.76
N ARG A 863 2.35 -31.18 0.48
CA ARG A 863 3.70 -31.27 1.02
C ARG A 863 3.81 -30.42 2.28
N ARG A 864 3.85 -31.09 3.43
CA ARG A 864 4.02 -30.45 4.73
C ARG A 864 5.49 -30.25 5.08
N LYS A 865 5.80 -29.12 5.72
CA LYS A 865 7.10 -28.84 6.33
C LYS A 865 6.91 -28.09 7.65
N LEU A 866 7.57 -28.57 8.69
CA LEU A 866 7.69 -27.85 9.95
C LEU A 866 8.67 -26.67 9.77
N ILE A 867 8.24 -25.46 10.12
CA ILE A 867 9.03 -24.23 9.99
C ILE A 867 9.52 -23.70 11.34
N ALA A 868 8.85 -24.05 12.44
CA ALA A 868 9.29 -23.75 13.79
C ALA A 868 8.95 -24.93 14.70
N LYS A 869 9.97 -25.46 15.40
CA LYS A 869 9.80 -26.52 16.40
C LYS A 869 9.42 -25.90 17.73
N GLY A 870 8.46 -26.48 18.44
CA GLY A 870 8.09 -26.03 19.77
C GLY A 870 6.70 -26.47 20.18
N SER A 871 6.41 -26.40 21.47
CA SER A 871 5.06 -26.60 22.01
C SER A 871 4.46 -25.23 22.30
N TYR A 872 3.39 -24.88 21.58
CA TYR A 872 2.70 -23.60 21.70
C TYR A 872 1.26 -23.84 22.16
N GLN A 873 0.73 -22.99 23.04
CA GLN A 873 -0.66 -23.09 23.52
C GLN A 873 -1.64 -22.43 22.55
N GLU A 874 -1.30 -21.22 22.10
CA GLU A 874 -2.07 -20.42 21.15
C GLU A 874 -1.09 -19.74 20.19
N VAL A 875 -1.45 -19.65 18.90
CA VAL A 875 -0.63 -19.04 17.85
C VAL A 875 -1.51 -18.19 16.96
N TRP A 876 -1.00 -17.04 16.53
CA TRP A 876 -1.65 -16.18 15.55
C TRP A 876 -1.12 -16.51 14.17
N PHE A 877 -2.02 -16.67 13.22
CA PHE A 877 -1.70 -16.88 11.82
C PHE A 877 -2.22 -15.73 10.97
N LYS A 878 -1.45 -15.43 9.93
CA LYS A 878 -1.79 -14.39 8.97
C LYS A 878 -1.46 -14.84 7.54
N VAL A 879 -2.27 -14.41 6.58
CA VAL A 879 -1.91 -14.39 5.15
C VAL A 879 -2.08 -12.98 4.60
N THR A 880 -1.09 -12.50 3.87
CA THR A 880 -1.21 -11.31 3.02
C THR A 880 -1.40 -11.77 1.58
N ASN A 881 -2.41 -11.23 0.90
CA ASN A 881 -2.70 -11.52 -0.49
C ASN A 881 -2.49 -10.25 -1.32
N ASP A 882 -1.66 -10.35 -2.36
CA ASP A 882 -1.56 -9.37 -3.43
C ASP A 882 -1.96 -10.09 -4.73
N CYS A 883 -3.21 -9.89 -5.13
CA CYS A 883 -3.81 -10.52 -6.29
C CYS A 883 -3.35 -9.90 -7.61
N GLU A 884 -2.89 -8.65 -7.61
CA GLU A 884 -2.33 -7.97 -8.79
C GLU A 884 -0.94 -8.51 -9.13
N GLN A 885 -0.07 -8.60 -8.12
CA GLN A 885 1.29 -9.13 -8.28
C GLN A 885 1.35 -10.66 -8.17
N ASN A 886 0.21 -11.30 -7.89
CA ASN A 886 0.10 -12.72 -7.58
C ASN A 886 1.12 -13.18 -6.54
N ARG A 887 1.24 -12.41 -5.45
CA ARG A 887 2.22 -12.62 -4.39
C ARG A 887 1.51 -12.77 -3.05
N HIS A 888 1.54 -13.97 -2.52
CA HIS A 888 0.88 -14.33 -1.27
C HIS A 888 1.93 -14.78 -0.25
N LEU A 889 1.75 -14.45 1.03
CA LEU A 889 2.72 -14.84 2.07
C LEU A 889 2.01 -15.13 3.39
N PHE A 890 2.33 -16.28 3.98
CA PHE A 890 1.91 -16.62 5.32
C PHE A 890 2.86 -16.05 6.37
N TYR A 891 2.32 -15.76 7.55
CA TYR A 891 3.05 -15.35 8.73
C TYR A 891 2.49 -16.07 9.95
N TYR A 892 3.31 -16.12 11.01
CA TYR A 892 2.85 -16.53 12.33
C TYR A 892 3.40 -15.59 13.41
N SER A 893 2.74 -15.57 14.56
CA SER A 893 3.16 -14.85 15.77
C SER A 893 2.79 -15.67 17.00
N ILE A 894 3.63 -15.57 18.04
CA ILE A 894 3.41 -16.21 19.35
C ILE A 894 2.90 -15.24 20.42
N ASP A 895 2.83 -13.94 20.10
CA ASP A 895 2.39 -12.88 21.01
C ASP A 895 1.21 -12.05 20.45
N GLY A 896 0.88 -12.20 19.16
CA GLY A 896 -0.16 -11.45 18.46
C GLY A 896 0.29 -10.07 17.97
N GLU A 897 1.53 -9.66 18.25
CA GLU A 897 2.07 -8.33 17.91
C GLU A 897 3.17 -8.44 16.85
N HIS A 898 4.11 -9.36 17.04
CA HIS A 898 5.27 -9.54 16.17
C HIS A 898 5.07 -10.72 15.23
N TYR A 899 4.72 -10.43 13.98
CA TYR A 899 4.54 -11.43 12.93
C TYR A 899 5.83 -11.68 12.16
N GLN A 900 6.20 -12.96 12.03
CA GLN A 900 7.33 -13.38 11.21
C GLN A 900 6.87 -14.22 10.00
N PRO A 901 7.56 -14.12 8.85
CA PRO A 901 7.24 -14.91 7.67
C PRO A 901 7.26 -16.42 7.94
N ALA A 902 6.21 -17.10 7.49
CA ALA A 902 6.05 -18.54 7.52
C ALA A 902 6.39 -19.12 6.15
N GLY A 903 7.69 -19.25 5.87
CA GLY A 903 8.20 -19.66 4.56
C GLY A 903 8.39 -18.50 3.58
N SER A 904 8.43 -18.80 2.28
CA SER A 904 8.61 -17.82 1.21
C SER A 904 7.27 -17.40 0.61
N ALA A 905 7.24 -16.25 -0.06
CA ALA A 905 6.08 -15.85 -0.84
C ALA A 905 5.78 -16.86 -1.96
N PHE A 906 4.52 -17.03 -2.29
CA PHE A 906 4.03 -17.99 -3.27
C PHE A 906 3.02 -17.36 -4.21
N ALA A 907 2.91 -17.93 -5.41
CA ALA A 907 1.94 -17.54 -6.41
C ALA A 907 0.75 -18.52 -6.39
N MET A 908 -0.43 -18.00 -6.70
CA MET A 908 -1.67 -18.75 -6.76
C MET A 908 -2.29 -18.65 -8.16
N SER A 909 -3.23 -19.53 -8.45
CA SER A 909 -4.12 -19.40 -9.59
C SER A 909 -5.53 -19.75 -9.13
N GLY A 910 -6.53 -19.08 -9.72
CA GLY A 910 -7.92 -19.51 -9.60
C GLY A 910 -8.05 -20.99 -9.96
N GLY A 911 -9.02 -21.66 -9.33
CA GLY A 911 -9.27 -23.08 -9.51
C GLY A 911 -10.75 -23.38 -9.38
N TYR A 912 -11.22 -24.41 -10.11
CA TYR A 912 -12.61 -24.88 -10.01
C TYR A 912 -13.64 -23.77 -10.29
N TRP A 913 -13.38 -22.94 -11.30
CA TRP A 913 -14.20 -21.77 -11.70
C TRP A 913 -14.32 -20.67 -10.64
N LYS A 914 -13.41 -20.66 -9.68
CA LYS A 914 -13.36 -19.71 -8.57
C LYS A 914 -11.98 -19.10 -8.39
N GLY A 915 -11.97 -17.85 -7.93
CA GLY A 915 -10.80 -17.17 -7.42
C GLY A 915 -10.28 -17.80 -6.13
N ILE A 916 -9.20 -17.25 -5.60
CA ILE A 916 -8.64 -17.75 -4.34
C ILE A 916 -9.60 -17.51 -3.17
N ARG A 917 -9.56 -18.42 -2.19
CA ARG A 917 -10.33 -18.34 -0.95
C ARG A 917 -9.42 -18.49 0.26
N VAL A 918 -9.82 -17.87 1.36
CA VAL A 918 -9.13 -17.93 2.64
C VAL A 918 -10.06 -18.49 3.71
N GLY A 919 -9.49 -19.07 4.76
CA GLY A 919 -10.32 -19.62 5.82
C GLY A 919 -9.59 -20.53 6.80
N LEU A 920 -10.37 -21.31 7.53
CA LEU A 920 -9.93 -22.10 8.67
C LEU A 920 -10.03 -23.60 8.37
N PHE A 921 -9.09 -24.38 8.90
CA PHE A 921 -9.07 -25.83 8.73
C PHE A 921 -8.60 -26.55 9.99
N ASN A 922 -9.01 -27.81 10.16
CA ASN A 922 -8.45 -28.74 11.14
C ASN A 922 -8.59 -30.19 10.64
N TYR A 923 -7.53 -31.00 10.78
CA TYR A 923 -7.57 -32.42 10.43
C TYR A 923 -6.48 -33.23 11.12
N ILE A 924 -6.51 -34.55 10.90
CA ILE A 924 -5.43 -35.49 11.21
C ILE A 924 -4.97 -36.14 9.90
N PRO A 925 -3.67 -36.18 9.58
CA PRO A 925 -3.16 -36.87 8.39
C PRO A 925 -3.36 -38.39 8.49
N THR A 926 -3.83 -39.01 7.42
CA THR A 926 -3.97 -40.48 7.38
C THR A 926 -2.61 -41.17 7.52
N GLY A 927 -2.51 -42.15 8.42
CA GLY A 927 -1.27 -42.91 8.68
C GLY A 927 -0.47 -42.47 9.91
N GLU A 928 -0.83 -41.35 10.55
CA GLU A 928 -0.10 -40.82 11.72
C GLU A 928 -0.71 -41.17 13.09
N THR A 929 -1.85 -41.90 13.21
CA THR A 929 -2.53 -42.09 14.51
C THR A 929 -3.35 -43.39 14.70
N SER A 930 -3.54 -43.77 15.97
CA SER A 930 -4.42 -44.87 16.44
C SER A 930 -5.87 -44.40 16.66
N ALA A 931 -6.85 -45.30 16.61
CA ALA A 931 -8.29 -44.98 16.70
C ALA A 931 -8.72 -44.18 17.97
N LYS A 932 -7.93 -44.23 19.06
CA LYS A 932 -8.20 -43.43 20.29
C LYS A 932 -7.81 -41.95 20.18
N SER A 933 -6.87 -41.60 19.28
CA SER A 933 -6.41 -40.21 19.08
C SER A 933 -7.42 -39.38 18.28
N GLN A 934 -8.19 -40.04 17.40
CA GLN A 934 -9.16 -39.40 16.51
C GLN A 934 -10.34 -38.75 17.24
N THR A 935 -10.80 -39.30 18.37
CA THR A 935 -11.99 -38.80 19.07
C THR A 935 -11.74 -37.65 20.06
N SER A 936 -10.47 -37.28 20.32
CA SER A 936 -10.09 -36.25 21.31
C SER A 936 -9.36 -35.03 20.74
N SER A 937 -9.07 -35.03 19.43
CA SER A 937 -8.31 -33.95 18.77
C SER A 937 -9.24 -32.88 18.19
N TYR A 938 -8.97 -31.61 18.49
CA TYR A 938 -9.72 -30.47 17.98
C TYR A 938 -8.86 -29.22 17.92
N ALA A 939 -9.33 -28.23 17.17
CA ALA A 939 -8.77 -26.88 17.16
C ALA A 939 -9.85 -25.86 17.50
N GLN A 940 -9.46 -24.77 18.14
CA GLN A 940 -10.33 -23.66 18.49
C GLN A 940 -9.76 -22.38 17.89
N PHE A 941 -10.62 -21.55 17.30
CA PHE A 941 -10.27 -20.28 16.68
C PHE A 941 -10.99 -19.12 17.36
N ASP A 942 -10.26 -18.09 17.79
CA ASP A 942 -10.79 -16.94 18.55
C ASP A 942 -11.61 -16.00 17.66
N TYR A 943 -11.05 -15.69 16.50
CA TYR A 943 -11.65 -14.78 15.54
C TYR A 943 -11.12 -15.10 14.14
N PHE A 944 -11.77 -14.54 13.15
CA PHE A 944 -11.23 -14.35 11.82
C PHE A 944 -11.43 -12.90 11.40
N ASN A 945 -10.37 -12.22 10.98
CA ASN A 945 -10.44 -10.84 10.51
C ASN A 945 -9.76 -10.72 9.15
N GLN A 946 -10.51 -10.25 8.14
CA GLN A 946 -9.96 -9.89 6.84
C GLN A 946 -10.12 -8.41 6.58
N LYS A 947 -8.97 -7.73 6.48
CA LYS A 947 -8.84 -6.31 6.13
C LYS A 947 -8.45 -6.18 4.67
N PHE A 948 -8.95 -5.16 4.00
CA PHE A 948 -8.67 -4.87 2.60
C PHE A 948 -8.73 -3.36 2.35
N ALA A 949 -8.04 -2.91 1.31
CA ALA A 949 -8.19 -1.53 0.83
C ALA A 949 -9.51 -1.46 0.03
N GLN A 950 -10.44 -0.63 0.49
CA GLN A 950 -11.62 -0.26 -0.27
C GLN A 950 -11.32 0.99 -1.09
#